data_AF-A0A7Y1ZNG1-F1
#
_entry.id   AF-A0A7Y1ZNG1-F1
#
_cell.length_a   1.000
_cell.length_b   1.000
_cell.length_c   1.000
_cell.angle_alpha   90.00
_cell.angle_beta   90.00
_cell.angle_gamma   90.00
#
_symmetry.space_group_name_H-M   'P 1'
#
loop_
_entity.id
_entity.type
_entity.pdbx_description
1 polymer ?
#
loop_
_entity_poly.entity_id
_entity_poly.type
_entity_poly.pdbx_seq_one_letter_code
_entity_poly.pdbx_strand_id
1 'polypeptide(L)'
;MTGNRTLATIRFSLVLVLTVVGSGCMNDSDERGRDPWVFRSVLDWQPRMVTFALAEDFWVSYQTDNAALYRVWSDGVSFEGPVYNQSHGPQPVSLGNAFVSAEPESPWSVEVDGQSYSPAIEYGGHRFADGEAELLYTLVLSDGSSVNVAERPERTGPRTLRRTFSVDGLSDLPVISVRIEMTSLDSADAYETNGEMEIVESSENSFVGVLRLNGDQPTFIETTFTEDPPIETVILPPGQPADRDDRPSGLVLIEASDCSVCHNQTLQTVGPSYAMIAERYANSSYNASKLAGKIMAGGSGEWGDVAMTAHPDISREDALEKSQYILSLDGEPLANEEPSSRESYPLNVPAGENDDRVGVVIDIYRFSEPVREMPESVDSFSPVYSAVIPGVYAVDNDDFGEYDEDFYAEISGNIVIDESSNYVFRLISDDGSIMYLDGVELINNDGLHSARPVDGEVYLEAGEHPFTITFFQGAGGKALALQWIRHGEEVFSKVPSEVFRYDPENLKETKPFVPRAPFVPGIPGDGLALNEVHPSFDLATIRPDSFHPMVGGLGTMSDGRIVVSTWDPEGSVYLLDNIDASNRNDITVTKIASGLLEPLGLTVVDDVIYVLQKHELTRLGDTDGDGIIDMYETVCAGWGVSSNFHEFAFGLVYKDGYFYATLATAILPGGASAQPQVPDRGKVIKIDPVTGDYEFVASGLRTPNGIGIGVDDELFVADNQGDWLPSSKILHVTEGAFFGSRSVDFEGTRTVKETPPVVWLPQDEIGNSPSQPAKLTVGQYAGQMVHGEVTHGGLKRVFAEKVDGKYQGAVFRFVQGLEAGVNRLVRSDDGSLLVGGIGNPGNWGHEGKQWYGLQRLTFNGETTFEMLAIEARTGGFDISFTEAIDDRFVLDPETFNVHQWKYVPTAEYGGPKVDEVKLPVSAITVDENRTKVFLEIPGLKAGSVLYIYVSDPLRSESDRSLWTTEAWYTLNRLSGIKSSVAGIRRAEKALENTLTESEVAEGWELLFDGKKIDKWVNYGKNSIGSAWRVENGALVLDGRVVDWQFENGSDIVTREDYSDFELSLEWKISAGGNSGIFFNVVVDTSRYTYPWETGPEMQILDDARHSDGRIVSHRSGDLYDMVASPGTPTRPVGEWNQVYIRKADGNVEHWLNGNLMVEYPVGDSNWRDLIARSKFASMDGFGATTSGRIGLQDHGNRVAFRNIKVRRLDAE
;
A
#
# COMPACT_ATOMS: atom_id res chain seq x y z
N MET A 1 -10.53 -36.69 55.64
CA MET A 1 -10.16 -38.10 55.37
C MET A 1 -9.23 -38.05 54.16
N THR A 2 -7.96 -37.72 54.42
CA THR A 2 -6.79 -38.63 54.54
C THR A 2 -6.34 -39.14 53.17
N GLY A 3 -5.20 -38.76 52.59
CA GLY A 3 -4.09 -37.92 53.07
C GLY A 3 -2.74 -38.50 52.62
N ASN A 4 -1.96 -37.65 51.95
CA ASN A 4 -0.49 -37.51 51.88
C ASN A 4 0.45 -38.71 51.69
N ARG A 5 1.48 -38.50 50.85
CA ARG A 5 2.90 -38.49 51.29
C ARG A 5 3.84 -37.79 50.29
N THR A 6 4.98 -37.38 50.84
CA THR A 6 5.82 -36.23 50.50
C THR A 6 7.29 -36.65 50.35
N LEU A 7 7.99 -35.99 49.42
CA LEU A 7 9.42 -35.57 49.35
C LEU A 7 10.54 -36.16 50.27
N ALA A 8 11.69 -36.40 49.60
CA ALA A 8 13.05 -35.84 49.85
C ALA A 8 14.20 -36.65 50.54
N THR A 9 15.35 -36.63 49.83
CA THR A 9 16.77 -36.33 50.25
C THR A 9 17.80 -37.40 50.72
N ILE A 10 18.91 -37.50 49.94
CA ILE A 10 20.38 -37.34 50.25
C ILE A 10 21.34 -38.53 50.57
N ARG A 11 22.32 -38.71 49.64
CA ARG A 11 23.79 -39.05 49.65
C ARG A 11 24.39 -40.23 50.46
N PHE A 12 25.21 -41.10 49.84
CA PHE A 12 26.71 -41.01 49.72
C PHE A 12 27.35 -42.24 49.02
N SER A 13 28.26 -41.95 48.08
CA SER A 13 29.48 -42.62 47.53
C SER A 13 29.66 -44.15 47.39
N LEU A 14 30.09 -44.56 46.19
CA LEU A 14 31.24 -45.46 46.01
C LEU A 14 32.07 -45.03 44.78
N VAL A 15 33.37 -44.83 45.00
CA VAL A 15 34.40 -44.46 44.03
C VAL A 15 34.89 -45.72 43.31
N LEU A 16 35.00 -45.68 41.98
CA LEU A 16 35.91 -46.54 41.23
C LEU A 16 36.70 -45.67 40.23
N VAL A 17 38.01 -45.63 40.46
CA VAL A 17 39.02 -44.98 39.60
C VAL A 17 39.26 -45.87 38.39
N LEU A 18 39.11 -45.33 37.18
CA LEU A 18 39.80 -45.85 36.00
C LEU A 18 40.48 -44.70 35.25
N THR A 19 41.76 -44.96 34.98
CA THR A 19 42.80 -44.15 34.34
C THR A 19 42.38 -43.50 33.01
N VAL A 20 42.55 -42.19 32.93
CA VAL A 20 42.49 -41.38 31.70
C VAL A 20 43.82 -41.51 30.95
N VAL A 21 43.75 -41.99 29.71
CA VAL A 21 44.74 -41.71 28.67
C VAL A 21 44.18 -40.50 27.93
N GLY A 22 44.87 -39.37 28.02
CA GLY A 22 44.43 -38.12 27.40
C GLY A 22 44.50 -38.20 25.89
N SER A 23 43.33 -38.28 25.24
CA SER A 23 43.10 -37.60 23.97
C SER A 23 42.80 -36.15 24.32
N GLY A 24 43.51 -35.21 23.68
CA GLY A 24 43.35 -33.78 23.92
C GLY A 24 41.89 -33.37 23.73
N CYS A 25 41.26 -32.97 24.82
CA CYS A 25 40.03 -32.20 24.78
C CYS A 25 40.32 -30.88 24.07
N MET A 26 39.41 -30.48 23.16
CA MET A 26 39.29 -29.12 22.65
C MET A 26 39.42 -28.14 23.82
N ASN A 27 40.35 -27.19 23.70
CA ASN A 27 40.49 -26.11 24.68
C ASN A 27 39.20 -25.26 24.67
N ASP A 28 38.71 -24.92 25.85
CA ASP A 28 37.84 -23.76 26.08
C ASP A 28 38.58 -22.48 25.64
N SER A 29 38.34 -21.98 24.41
CA SER A 29 38.38 -20.56 24.00
C SER A 29 38.35 -20.45 22.47
N ASP A 30 37.17 -20.19 21.90
CA ASP A 30 36.89 -19.23 20.82
C ASP A 30 35.51 -19.60 20.24
N GLU A 31 34.44 -19.05 20.83
CA GLU A 31 33.12 -19.07 20.18
C GLU A 31 33.24 -18.37 18.80
N ARG A 32 32.59 -18.91 17.76
CA ARG A 32 32.52 -18.26 16.44
C ARG A 32 31.97 -16.84 16.65
N GLY A 33 32.50 -15.85 15.92
CA GLY A 33 32.19 -14.44 16.18
C GLY A 33 30.73 -14.04 15.90
N ARG A 34 29.97 -14.88 15.19
CA ARG A 34 28.59 -14.66 14.79
C ARG A 34 27.90 -15.96 14.37
N ASP A 35 26.57 -16.02 14.40
CA ASP A 35 25.76 -16.98 13.61
C ASP A 35 24.88 -16.18 12.60
N PRO A 36 24.89 -16.50 11.29
CA PRO A 36 25.84 -17.39 10.61
C PRO A 36 27.27 -16.84 10.64
N TRP A 37 28.24 -17.73 10.84
CA TRP A 37 29.66 -17.37 10.84
C TRP A 37 30.28 -17.38 9.44
N VAL A 38 29.60 -17.95 8.44
CA VAL A 38 29.94 -17.85 7.02
C VAL A 38 28.76 -17.25 6.28
N PHE A 39 28.96 -16.15 5.57
CA PHE A 39 27.86 -15.49 4.85
C PHE A 39 28.34 -14.79 3.58
N ARG A 40 27.44 -14.76 2.59
CA ARG A 40 27.62 -14.01 1.35
C ARG A 40 27.17 -12.57 1.52
N SER A 41 27.83 -11.65 0.84
CA SER A 41 27.51 -10.22 0.97
C SER A 41 28.02 -9.34 -0.18
N VAL A 42 27.73 -8.04 -0.08
CA VAL A 42 28.42 -6.98 -0.83
C VAL A 42 29.42 -6.23 0.06
N LEU A 43 30.19 -6.97 0.88
CA LEU A 43 31.12 -6.40 1.87
C LEU A 43 32.00 -5.31 1.25
N ASP A 44 32.09 -4.15 1.90
CA ASP A 44 32.93 -3.04 1.46
C ASP A 44 32.63 -2.60 0.02
N TRP A 45 31.34 -2.59 -0.34
CA TRP A 45 30.83 -2.27 -1.68
C TRP A 45 31.35 -3.18 -2.79
N GLN A 46 32.01 -4.29 -2.45
CA GLN A 46 32.45 -5.29 -3.40
C GLN A 46 31.37 -6.34 -3.57
N PRO A 47 30.88 -6.62 -4.79
CA PRO A 47 29.99 -7.74 -4.99
C PRO A 47 30.74 -9.07 -4.82
N ARG A 48 29.97 -10.15 -4.63
CA ARG A 48 30.48 -11.53 -4.64
C ARG A 48 31.51 -11.83 -3.56
N MET A 49 31.25 -11.32 -2.36
CA MET A 49 32.08 -11.56 -1.17
C MET A 49 31.54 -12.70 -0.34
N VAL A 50 32.44 -13.50 0.23
CA VAL A 50 32.15 -14.49 1.26
C VAL A 50 33.02 -14.22 2.49
N THR A 51 32.38 -14.10 3.64
CA THR A 51 33.00 -13.64 4.88
C THR A 51 32.87 -14.66 5.99
N PHE A 52 33.94 -14.83 6.76
CA PHE A 52 34.11 -15.76 7.87
C PHE A 52 34.34 -14.99 9.17
N ALA A 53 33.46 -15.19 10.15
CA ALA A 53 33.57 -14.68 11.52
C ALA A 53 34.27 -15.71 12.41
N LEU A 54 35.58 -15.89 12.21
CA LEU A 54 36.35 -16.96 12.88
C LEU A 54 36.37 -16.80 14.41
N ALA A 55 36.38 -15.56 14.90
CA ALA A 55 36.15 -15.18 16.30
C ALA A 55 35.49 -13.77 16.37
N GLU A 56 35.05 -13.33 17.55
CA GLU A 56 34.46 -11.97 17.72
C GLU A 56 35.38 -10.87 17.20
N ASP A 57 36.69 -11.04 17.40
CA ASP A 57 37.76 -10.10 17.05
C ASP A 57 38.66 -10.60 15.90
N PHE A 58 38.19 -11.53 15.07
CA PHE A 58 39.00 -12.09 13.98
C PHE A 58 38.15 -12.54 12.79
N TRP A 59 38.23 -11.76 11.71
CA TRP A 59 37.38 -11.90 10.54
C TRP A 59 38.22 -12.03 9.27
N VAL A 60 37.70 -12.80 8.31
CA VAL A 60 38.36 -13.05 7.02
C VAL A 60 37.33 -12.95 5.90
N SER A 61 37.67 -12.32 4.78
CA SER A 61 36.79 -12.25 3.62
C SER A 61 37.52 -12.55 2.31
N TYR A 62 36.81 -13.21 1.38
CA TYR A 62 37.29 -13.59 0.06
C TYR A 62 36.37 -13.03 -1.02
N GLN A 63 36.97 -12.65 -2.15
CA GLN A 63 36.21 -12.38 -3.37
C GLN A 63 36.08 -13.68 -4.17
N THR A 64 34.84 -14.05 -4.51
CA THR A 64 34.55 -15.36 -5.13
C THR A 64 34.88 -15.41 -6.62
N ASP A 65 34.91 -14.28 -7.33
CA ASP A 65 35.22 -14.23 -8.77
C ASP A 65 36.65 -14.67 -9.13
N ASN A 66 37.59 -14.48 -8.22
CA ASN A 66 39.02 -14.69 -8.46
C ASN A 66 39.70 -15.55 -7.39
N ALA A 67 38.94 -16.01 -6.39
CA ALA A 67 39.41 -16.79 -5.24
C ALA A 67 40.56 -16.09 -4.48
N ALA A 68 40.49 -14.76 -4.35
CA ALA A 68 41.47 -13.95 -3.65
C ALA A 68 41.06 -13.70 -2.19
N LEU A 69 42.05 -13.77 -1.28
CA LEU A 69 41.90 -13.25 0.08
C LEU A 69 41.81 -11.72 -0.01
N TYR A 70 40.65 -11.17 0.32
CA TYR A 70 40.40 -9.74 0.26
C TYR A 70 40.89 -9.03 1.52
N ARG A 71 40.50 -9.55 2.69
CA ARG A 71 40.69 -8.83 3.95
C ARG A 71 40.80 -9.75 5.17
N VAL A 72 41.63 -9.34 6.14
CA VAL A 72 41.73 -9.91 7.50
C VAL A 72 41.75 -8.76 8.51
N TRP A 73 40.84 -8.74 9.50
CA TRP A 73 40.69 -7.61 10.43
C TRP A 73 40.09 -8.04 11.78
N SER A 74 40.12 -7.13 12.77
CA SER A 74 39.70 -7.41 14.15
C SER A 74 38.43 -6.72 14.62
N ASP A 75 38.08 -5.54 14.10
CA ASP A 75 37.08 -4.67 14.78
C ASP A 75 35.62 -4.95 14.37
N GLY A 76 35.33 -6.15 13.85
CA GLY A 76 33.97 -6.60 13.54
C GLY A 76 33.38 -6.08 12.23
N VAL A 77 32.07 -6.21 12.07
CA VAL A 77 31.33 -5.83 10.84
C VAL A 77 30.14 -4.96 11.21
N SER A 78 29.97 -3.85 10.50
CA SER A 78 28.76 -3.04 10.55
C SER A 78 27.70 -3.66 9.64
N PHE A 79 26.64 -4.16 10.26
CA PHE A 79 25.47 -4.70 9.58
C PHE A 79 24.40 -3.62 9.45
N GLU A 80 24.56 -2.76 8.47
CA GLU A 80 23.55 -1.79 8.05
C GLU A 80 22.93 -2.24 6.72
N GLY A 81 21.70 -1.80 6.45
CA GLY A 81 20.97 -2.13 5.23
C GLY A 81 19.49 -2.45 5.42
N PRO A 82 18.73 -2.54 4.31
CA PRO A 82 17.32 -2.93 4.31
C PRO A 82 16.95 -4.09 5.25
N VAL A 83 17.75 -5.16 5.30
CA VAL A 83 17.41 -6.34 6.13
C VAL A 83 17.89 -6.22 7.57
N TYR A 84 18.89 -5.36 7.85
CA TYR A 84 19.52 -5.27 9.17
C TYR A 84 18.93 -4.17 10.04
N ASN A 85 18.85 -2.95 9.50
CA ASN A 85 18.38 -1.77 10.22
C ASN A 85 17.45 -0.88 9.37
N GLN A 86 17.06 -1.35 8.18
CA GLN A 86 16.14 -0.66 7.26
C GLN A 86 16.75 0.58 6.56
N SER A 87 18.03 0.89 6.80
CA SER A 87 18.75 1.99 6.15
C SER A 87 19.05 1.68 4.69
N HIS A 88 18.93 2.67 3.80
CA HIS A 88 19.36 2.52 2.40
C HIS A 88 20.88 2.69 2.30
N GLY A 89 21.59 1.69 1.78
CA GLY A 89 23.05 1.75 1.75
C GLY A 89 23.72 0.42 1.41
N PRO A 90 25.06 0.40 1.36
CA PRO A 90 25.83 -0.83 1.23
C PRO A 90 25.56 -1.77 2.41
N GLN A 91 25.68 -3.07 2.16
CA GLN A 91 25.46 -4.09 3.18
C GLN A 91 26.48 -5.22 3.05
N PRO A 92 27.16 -5.65 4.12
CA PRO A 92 27.63 -4.91 5.28
C PRO A 92 29.00 -4.23 4.99
N VAL A 93 29.62 -3.62 6.00
CA VAL A 93 30.94 -2.95 5.88
C VAL A 93 31.87 -3.43 6.99
N SER A 94 33.14 -3.69 6.69
CA SER A 94 34.15 -4.05 7.68
C SER A 94 34.49 -2.84 8.57
N LEU A 95 34.68 -3.08 9.87
CA LEU A 95 35.00 -2.01 10.82
C LEU A 95 36.49 -2.04 11.19
N GLY A 96 37.00 -0.84 11.50
CA GLY A 96 38.33 -0.60 12.06
C GLY A 96 39.49 -1.01 11.16
N ASN A 97 40.67 -1.18 11.78
CA ASN A 97 41.90 -1.39 11.03
C ASN A 97 42.04 -2.84 10.56
N ALA A 98 42.69 -3.01 9.40
CA ALA A 98 42.99 -4.33 8.86
C ALA A 98 44.42 -4.80 9.17
N PHE A 99 44.57 -6.11 9.29
CA PHE A 99 45.88 -6.76 9.21
C PHE A 99 46.31 -6.93 7.76
N VAL A 100 45.36 -7.35 6.92
CA VAL A 100 45.52 -7.57 5.47
C VAL A 100 44.39 -6.86 4.74
N SER A 101 44.74 -6.10 3.70
CA SER A 101 43.80 -5.52 2.75
C SER A 101 44.47 -5.59 1.37
N ALA A 102 43.95 -6.42 0.47
CA ALA A 102 44.55 -6.68 -0.83
C ALA A 102 43.65 -6.19 -1.97
N GLU A 103 44.27 -5.70 -3.04
CA GLU A 103 43.58 -5.54 -4.33
C GLU A 103 43.29 -6.93 -4.88
N PRO A 104 42.05 -7.23 -5.29
CA PRO A 104 41.66 -8.59 -5.57
C PRO A 104 42.02 -8.95 -7.02
N GLU A 105 43.27 -9.38 -7.21
CA GLU A 105 43.71 -10.12 -8.40
C GLU A 105 43.78 -11.62 -8.06
N SER A 106 43.59 -12.49 -9.06
CA SER A 106 43.67 -13.93 -8.81
C SER A 106 45.07 -14.33 -8.34
N PRO A 107 45.22 -14.97 -7.17
CA PRO A 107 46.52 -15.36 -6.64
C PRO A 107 47.02 -16.69 -7.24
N TRP A 108 46.22 -17.36 -8.06
CA TRP A 108 46.46 -18.73 -8.49
C TRP A 108 47.34 -18.79 -9.74
N SER A 109 48.27 -19.73 -9.75
CA SER A 109 49.08 -20.05 -10.92
C SER A 109 49.28 -21.56 -11.02
N VAL A 110 49.31 -22.05 -12.25
CA VAL A 110 49.51 -23.47 -12.56
C VAL A 110 50.70 -23.61 -13.50
N GLU A 111 51.66 -24.45 -13.13
CA GLU A 111 52.84 -24.74 -13.93
C GLU A 111 52.68 -26.06 -14.70
N VAL A 112 52.69 -25.97 -16.03
CA VAL A 112 52.64 -27.13 -16.94
C VAL A 112 53.92 -27.11 -17.77
N ASP A 113 54.66 -28.22 -17.79
CA ASP A 113 55.92 -28.38 -18.54
C ASP A 113 56.99 -27.29 -18.28
N GLY A 114 57.04 -26.73 -17.06
CA GLY A 114 58.00 -25.68 -16.70
C GLY A 114 57.56 -24.25 -17.05
N GLN A 115 56.33 -24.07 -17.55
CA GLN A 115 55.76 -22.77 -17.87
C GLN A 115 54.57 -22.47 -16.95
N SER A 116 54.56 -21.28 -16.35
CA SER A 116 53.49 -20.82 -15.45
C SER A 116 52.37 -20.13 -16.23
N TYR A 117 51.13 -20.43 -15.85
CA TYR A 117 49.89 -19.89 -16.43
C TYR A 117 48.96 -19.39 -15.33
N SER A 118 48.18 -18.34 -15.61
CA SER A 118 47.06 -17.90 -14.79
C SER A 118 45.79 -18.65 -15.22
N PRO A 119 45.20 -19.51 -14.37
CA PRO A 119 43.96 -20.21 -14.70
C PRO A 119 42.76 -19.25 -14.64
N ALA A 120 41.67 -19.61 -15.34
CA ALA A 120 40.36 -19.06 -15.01
C ALA A 120 39.86 -19.70 -13.71
N ILE A 121 39.10 -18.95 -12.91
CA ILE A 121 38.58 -19.41 -11.63
C ILE A 121 37.07 -19.56 -11.75
N GLU A 122 36.56 -20.72 -11.33
CA GLU A 122 35.14 -20.95 -11.11
C GLU A 122 34.92 -21.25 -9.63
N TYR A 123 34.16 -20.39 -8.94
CA TYR A 123 33.77 -20.64 -7.57
C TYR A 123 32.67 -21.71 -7.53
N GLY A 124 32.96 -22.83 -6.88
CA GLY A 124 32.04 -23.95 -6.71
C GLY A 124 31.15 -23.84 -5.48
N GLY A 125 31.33 -22.80 -4.66
CA GLY A 125 30.60 -22.60 -3.42
C GLY A 125 31.42 -22.93 -2.16
N HIS A 126 30.73 -23.30 -1.08
CA HIS A 126 31.40 -23.69 0.17
C HIS A 126 30.69 -24.86 0.85
N ARG A 127 31.42 -25.53 1.74
CA ARG A 127 30.88 -26.61 2.57
C ARG A 127 31.35 -26.53 4.01
N PHE A 128 30.60 -27.14 4.92
CA PHE A 128 30.96 -27.34 6.31
C PHE A 128 31.42 -28.77 6.56
N ALA A 129 32.57 -28.93 7.22
CA ALA A 129 33.10 -30.24 7.58
C ALA A 129 33.91 -30.13 8.88
N ASP A 130 33.66 -31.03 9.83
CA ASP A 130 34.37 -31.09 11.12
C ASP A 130 34.33 -29.77 11.93
N GLY A 131 33.25 -28.99 11.82
CA GLY A 131 33.09 -27.70 12.51
C GLY A 131 33.84 -26.53 11.86
N GLU A 132 34.48 -26.77 10.71
CA GLU A 132 35.19 -25.78 9.89
C GLU A 132 34.50 -25.65 8.53
N ALA A 133 34.84 -24.61 7.76
CA ALA A 133 34.24 -24.33 6.47
C ALA A 133 35.31 -24.24 5.37
N GLU A 134 35.00 -24.81 4.22
CA GLU A 134 35.91 -24.89 3.07
C GLU A 134 35.31 -24.16 1.87
N LEU A 135 36.09 -23.25 1.29
CA LEU A 135 35.81 -22.63 0.00
C LEU A 135 36.24 -23.57 -1.12
N LEU A 136 35.39 -23.72 -2.13
CA LEU A 136 35.59 -24.66 -3.23
C LEU A 136 35.81 -23.88 -4.53
N TYR A 137 36.89 -24.19 -5.24
CA TYR A 137 37.27 -23.55 -6.49
C TYR A 137 37.63 -24.60 -7.54
N THR A 138 37.36 -24.27 -8.79
CA THR A 138 37.88 -24.99 -9.95
C THR A 138 38.82 -24.07 -10.71
N LEU A 139 40.07 -24.49 -10.87
CA LEU A 139 41.08 -23.82 -11.69
C LEU A 139 41.00 -24.38 -13.11
N VAL A 140 40.52 -23.58 -14.06
CA VAL A 140 40.36 -23.99 -15.46
C VAL A 140 41.53 -23.50 -16.30
N LEU A 141 42.23 -24.42 -16.95
CA LEU A 141 43.37 -24.14 -17.81
C LEU A 141 42.94 -23.77 -19.22
N SER A 142 43.84 -23.10 -19.96
CA SER A 142 43.58 -22.62 -21.31
C SER A 142 43.25 -23.71 -22.35
N ASP A 143 43.56 -24.97 -22.05
CA ASP A 143 43.25 -26.13 -22.89
C ASP A 143 41.92 -26.83 -22.52
N GLY A 144 41.22 -26.30 -21.51
CA GLY A 144 39.95 -26.81 -20.99
C GLY A 144 40.09 -27.90 -19.92
N SER A 145 41.31 -28.30 -19.55
CA SER A 145 41.51 -29.14 -18.36
C SER A 145 41.33 -28.33 -17.07
N SER A 146 41.00 -28.98 -15.96
CA SER A 146 40.75 -28.30 -14.69
C SER A 146 41.24 -29.07 -13.47
N VAL A 147 41.43 -28.34 -12.37
CA VAL A 147 41.81 -28.89 -11.06
C VAL A 147 40.93 -28.28 -9.98
N ASN A 148 40.46 -29.11 -9.04
CA ASN A 148 39.66 -28.65 -7.92
C ASN A 148 40.57 -28.30 -6.74
N VAL A 149 40.28 -27.17 -6.11
CA VAL A 149 41.01 -26.69 -4.93
C VAL A 149 40.01 -26.36 -3.83
N ALA A 150 40.28 -26.85 -2.64
CA ALA A 150 39.56 -26.46 -1.43
C ALA A 150 40.48 -25.62 -0.54
N GLU A 151 39.97 -24.51 -0.01
CA GLU A 151 40.67 -23.65 0.94
C GLU A 151 39.91 -23.55 2.26
N ARG A 152 40.61 -23.78 3.36
CA ARG A 152 40.08 -23.74 4.73
C ARG A 152 40.78 -22.66 5.57
N PRO A 153 40.15 -21.51 5.83
CA PRO A 153 40.65 -20.51 6.75
C PRO A 153 40.23 -20.81 8.20
N GLU A 154 41.17 -20.75 9.15
CA GLU A 154 40.87 -20.96 10.58
C GLU A 154 41.77 -20.13 11.49
N ARG A 155 41.27 -19.75 12.67
CA ARG A 155 42.06 -19.08 13.69
C ARG A 155 42.71 -20.14 14.60
N THR A 156 44.04 -20.25 14.56
CA THR A 156 44.79 -21.23 15.37
C THR A 156 45.48 -20.64 16.60
N GLY A 157 45.42 -19.31 16.75
CA GLY A 157 45.88 -18.56 17.90
C GLY A 157 45.26 -17.15 17.90
N PRO A 158 45.45 -16.35 18.96
CA PRO A 158 44.72 -15.08 19.13
C PRO A 158 44.82 -14.11 17.94
N ARG A 159 45.95 -14.13 17.22
CA ARG A 159 46.24 -13.25 16.08
C ARG A 159 46.85 -14.04 14.93
N THR A 160 46.49 -15.32 14.82
CA THR A 160 47.11 -16.26 13.88
C THR A 160 46.06 -16.83 12.94
N LEU A 161 46.21 -16.54 11.65
CA LEU A 161 45.39 -17.11 10.58
C LEU A 161 46.12 -18.32 10.00
N ARG A 162 45.47 -19.49 10.03
CA ARG A 162 45.84 -20.65 9.22
C ARG A 162 44.99 -20.68 7.96
N ARG A 163 45.63 -20.83 6.79
CA ARG A 163 44.97 -21.18 5.52
C ARG A 163 45.46 -22.56 5.12
N THR A 164 44.54 -23.52 4.94
CA THR A 164 44.86 -24.88 4.51
C THR A 164 44.27 -25.14 3.13
N PHE A 165 45.10 -25.61 2.19
CA PHE A 165 44.75 -25.87 0.81
C PHE A 165 44.80 -27.37 0.54
N SER A 166 43.77 -27.90 -0.09
CA SER A 166 43.71 -29.28 -0.58
C SER A 166 43.42 -29.27 -2.07
N VAL A 167 44.08 -30.14 -2.82
CA VAL A 167 43.93 -30.25 -4.28
C VAL A 167 43.39 -31.63 -4.62
N ASP A 168 42.39 -31.69 -5.49
CA ASP A 168 41.85 -32.93 -6.04
C ASP A 168 41.70 -32.84 -7.57
N GLY A 169 41.86 -33.97 -8.24
CA GLY A 169 41.81 -34.08 -9.70
C GLY A 169 43.17 -33.97 -10.39
N LEU A 170 43.46 -34.97 -11.24
CA LEU A 170 44.69 -35.29 -12.01
C LEU A 170 45.67 -36.26 -11.32
N SER A 171 46.08 -37.28 -12.07
CA SER A 171 47.08 -38.29 -11.66
C SER A 171 48.53 -37.85 -11.90
N ASP A 172 48.72 -36.81 -12.73
CA ASP A 172 49.99 -36.13 -13.05
C ASP A 172 49.79 -34.62 -12.79
N LEU A 173 49.65 -34.24 -11.52
CA LEU A 173 49.30 -32.88 -11.13
C LEU A 173 50.33 -31.85 -11.66
N PRO A 174 49.90 -30.80 -12.38
CA PRO A 174 50.74 -29.64 -12.62
C PRO A 174 51.10 -28.97 -11.28
N VAL A 175 52.22 -28.24 -11.21
CA VAL A 175 52.59 -27.57 -9.95
C VAL A 175 51.65 -26.39 -9.73
N ILE A 176 50.81 -26.48 -8.70
CA ILE A 176 49.87 -25.41 -8.33
C ILE A 176 50.56 -24.53 -7.30
N SER A 177 50.53 -23.22 -7.54
CA SER A 177 51.07 -22.24 -6.61
C SER A 177 50.07 -21.13 -6.35
N VAL A 178 50.04 -20.67 -5.11
CA VAL A 178 49.23 -19.53 -4.68
C VAL A 178 50.15 -18.39 -4.25
N ARG A 179 49.91 -17.20 -4.78
CA ARG A 179 50.56 -15.97 -4.34
C ARG A 179 50.00 -15.59 -2.97
N ILE A 180 50.89 -15.47 -1.99
CA ILE A 180 50.57 -15.09 -0.62
C ILE A 180 51.12 -13.69 -0.37
N GLU A 181 50.22 -12.77 -0.09
CA GLU A 181 50.56 -11.40 0.29
C GLU A 181 50.03 -11.16 1.70
N MET A 182 50.96 -10.90 2.62
CA MET A 182 50.65 -10.74 4.05
C MET A 182 51.33 -9.52 4.60
N THR A 183 50.56 -8.70 5.31
CA THR A 183 51.00 -7.45 5.93
C THR A 183 50.73 -7.49 7.42
N SER A 184 51.30 -6.52 8.15
CA SER A 184 51.03 -6.35 9.58
C SER A 184 51.38 -7.57 10.43
N LEU A 185 52.53 -8.19 10.14
CA LEU A 185 53.06 -9.36 10.83
C LEU A 185 53.95 -8.97 12.01
N ASP A 186 54.04 -9.80 13.05
CA ASP A 186 54.98 -9.59 14.17
C ASP A 186 56.45 -9.45 13.67
N SER A 187 56.76 -10.10 12.55
CA SER A 187 57.95 -9.86 11.71
C SER A 187 57.72 -10.45 10.31
N ALA A 188 58.51 -10.08 9.30
CA ALA A 188 58.41 -10.68 7.96
C ALA A 188 58.54 -12.22 7.92
N ASP A 189 59.22 -12.82 8.90
CA ASP A 189 59.37 -14.28 9.03
C ASP A 189 58.32 -14.91 9.97
N ALA A 190 57.30 -14.16 10.41
CA ALA A 190 56.24 -14.65 11.30
C ALA A 190 55.19 -15.50 10.56
N TYR A 191 55.66 -16.47 9.78
CA TYR A 191 54.84 -17.49 9.14
C TYR A 191 55.41 -18.90 9.33
N GLU A 192 54.54 -19.91 9.30
CA GLU A 192 54.90 -21.33 9.28
C GLU A 192 54.16 -22.01 8.11
N THR A 193 54.83 -22.89 7.37
CA THR A 193 54.21 -23.64 6.28
C THR A 193 54.86 -25.00 6.10
N ASN A 194 54.10 -25.98 5.63
CA ASN A 194 54.60 -27.27 5.18
C ASN A 194 54.81 -27.36 3.65
N GLY A 195 54.57 -26.27 2.90
CA GLY A 195 54.82 -26.15 1.46
C GLY A 195 56.17 -25.49 1.14
N GLU A 196 56.51 -25.41 -0.15
CA GLU A 196 57.69 -24.68 -0.61
C GLU A 196 57.32 -23.21 -0.86
N MET A 197 57.83 -22.30 -0.01
CA MET A 197 57.61 -20.85 -0.11
C MET A 197 58.81 -20.16 -0.79
N GLU A 198 58.56 -19.46 -1.88
CA GLU A 198 59.51 -18.55 -2.52
C GLU A 198 59.15 -17.10 -2.17
N ILE A 199 59.99 -16.40 -1.41
CA ILE A 199 59.78 -14.98 -1.08
C ILE A 199 60.18 -14.11 -2.27
N VAL A 200 59.22 -13.36 -2.78
CA VAL A 200 59.38 -12.42 -3.90
C VAL A 200 59.79 -11.04 -3.38
N GLU A 201 59.13 -10.58 -2.32
CA GLU A 201 59.37 -9.29 -1.67
C GLU A 201 59.15 -9.41 -0.16
N SER A 202 59.92 -8.67 0.64
CA SER A 202 59.78 -8.66 2.10
C SER A 202 60.12 -7.29 2.68
N SER A 203 59.39 -6.85 3.70
CA SER A 203 59.67 -5.67 4.51
C SER A 203 59.94 -6.04 5.97
N GLU A 204 59.82 -5.10 6.92
CA GLU A 204 59.99 -5.42 8.36
C GLU A 204 58.83 -6.28 8.90
N ASN A 205 57.61 -6.03 8.44
CA ASN A 205 56.36 -6.63 8.93
C ASN A 205 55.42 -7.11 7.80
N SER A 206 55.93 -7.31 6.60
CA SER A 206 55.16 -7.84 5.47
C SER A 206 56.00 -8.70 4.54
N PHE A 207 55.36 -9.58 3.80
CA PHE A 207 55.98 -10.30 2.70
C PHE A 207 55.00 -10.55 1.56
N VAL A 208 55.57 -10.75 0.37
CA VAL A 208 54.93 -11.31 -0.80
C VAL A 208 55.71 -12.57 -1.16
N GLY A 209 55.02 -13.71 -1.21
CA GLY A 209 55.60 -15.00 -1.55
C GLY A 209 54.74 -15.79 -2.51
N VAL A 210 55.33 -16.82 -3.11
CA VAL A 210 54.64 -17.82 -3.91
C VAL A 210 54.76 -19.16 -3.19
N LEU A 211 53.63 -19.69 -2.75
CA LEU A 211 53.54 -20.96 -2.03
C LEU A 211 53.17 -22.07 -3.02
N ARG A 212 54.08 -23.02 -3.24
CA ARG A 212 53.82 -24.25 -4.00
C ARG A 212 53.10 -25.27 -3.13
N LEU A 213 51.99 -25.80 -3.65
CA LEU A 213 51.18 -26.80 -2.95
C LEU A 213 51.77 -28.22 -3.08
N ASN A 214 51.53 -29.07 -2.09
CA ASN A 214 52.09 -30.41 -1.95
C ASN A 214 51.35 -31.49 -2.77
N GLY A 215 50.63 -31.09 -3.82
CA GLY A 215 49.81 -32.00 -4.62
C GLY A 215 48.64 -32.59 -3.82
N ASP A 216 48.65 -33.91 -3.61
CA ASP A 216 47.57 -34.66 -2.95
C ASP A 216 47.55 -34.52 -1.41
N GLN A 217 48.61 -33.95 -0.82
CA GLN A 217 48.66 -33.68 0.62
C GLN A 217 48.22 -32.24 0.91
N PRO A 218 47.46 -32.02 2.01
CA PRO A 218 47.12 -30.67 2.43
C PRO A 218 48.36 -29.79 2.66
N THR A 219 48.34 -28.58 2.10
CA THR A 219 49.36 -27.55 2.34
C THR A 219 48.77 -26.48 3.23
N PHE A 220 49.44 -26.10 4.32
CA PHE A 220 49.01 -24.99 5.16
C PHE A 220 50.03 -23.86 5.16
N ILE A 221 49.54 -22.66 5.41
CA ILE A 221 50.34 -21.53 5.87
C ILE A 221 49.66 -20.90 7.09
N GLU A 222 50.44 -20.66 8.13
CA GLU A 222 50.05 -19.92 9.33
C GLU A 222 50.78 -18.60 9.36
N THR A 223 50.08 -17.50 9.57
CA THR A 223 50.66 -16.15 9.68
C THR A 223 50.23 -15.51 10.98
N THR A 224 51.19 -14.99 11.75
CA THR A 224 50.90 -14.28 13.02
C THR A 224 51.04 -12.78 12.82
N PHE A 225 49.95 -12.06 13.06
CA PHE A 225 49.86 -10.61 12.85
C PHE A 225 50.57 -9.82 13.96
N THR A 226 50.46 -8.48 13.99
CA THR A 226 50.87 -7.60 15.10
C THR A 226 49.76 -7.44 16.15
N GLU A 227 50.05 -6.93 17.34
CA GLU A 227 49.02 -6.72 18.39
C GLU A 227 47.91 -5.76 17.95
N ASP A 228 48.28 -4.63 17.33
CA ASP A 228 47.34 -3.67 16.77
C ASP A 228 47.37 -3.74 15.23
N PRO A 229 46.22 -3.78 14.53
CA PRO A 229 46.19 -3.70 13.08
C PRO A 229 46.57 -2.27 12.63
N PRO A 230 47.64 -2.09 11.83
CA PRO A 230 48.19 -0.78 11.51
C PRO A 230 47.60 -0.16 10.23
N ILE A 231 46.84 -0.91 9.43
CA ILE A 231 46.26 -0.40 8.18
C ILE A 231 45.01 0.41 8.52
N GLU A 232 45.21 1.73 8.61
CA GLU A 232 44.12 2.70 8.76
C GLU A 232 43.15 2.54 7.59
N THR A 233 41.91 2.21 7.92
CA THR A 233 40.92 1.92 6.90
C THR A 233 40.11 3.17 6.62
N VAL A 234 40.31 3.76 5.45
CA VAL A 234 39.37 4.74 4.91
C VAL A 234 38.48 4.03 3.90
N ILE A 235 37.30 3.60 4.33
CA ILE A 235 36.31 3.01 3.41
C ILE A 235 35.48 4.14 2.84
N LEU A 236 35.70 4.44 1.57
CA LEU A 236 34.96 5.47 0.87
C LEU A 236 33.87 4.87 0.02
N PRO A 237 32.67 5.47 0.03
CA PRO A 237 31.72 5.26 -1.04
C PRO A 237 32.40 5.51 -2.39
N PRO A 238 32.08 4.75 -3.44
CA PRO A 238 32.52 5.07 -4.80
C PRO A 238 32.16 6.53 -5.14
N GLY A 239 33.17 7.40 -5.24
CA GLY A 239 32.99 8.82 -5.58
C GLY A 239 33.12 9.86 -4.46
N GLN A 240 33.48 9.49 -3.23
CA GLN A 240 33.81 10.46 -2.15
C GLN A 240 35.28 10.35 -1.71
N PRO A 241 35.93 11.45 -1.26
CA PRO A 241 37.31 11.44 -0.77
C PRO A 241 37.46 11.09 0.72
N ALA A 242 38.62 10.50 1.05
CA ALA A 242 39.10 10.07 2.38
C ALA A 242 39.29 11.24 3.33
N ASP A 243 38.31 11.61 4.13
CA ASP A 243 38.56 12.31 5.38
C ASP A 243 37.58 11.85 6.47
N ARG A 244 38.05 11.90 7.72
CA ARG A 244 37.37 11.47 8.95
C ARG A 244 35.91 11.93 8.97
N ASP A 245 34.96 11.03 9.28
CA ASP A 245 33.51 11.29 9.31
C ASP A 245 33.13 12.70 9.80
N ASP A 246 33.12 13.62 8.85
CA ASP A 246 32.79 15.03 8.92
C ASP A 246 31.48 15.29 8.18
N ARG A 247 30.70 14.21 7.95
CA ARG A 247 29.36 14.28 7.38
C ARG A 247 28.44 15.08 8.31
N PRO A 248 27.61 15.98 7.78
CA PRO A 248 26.64 16.73 8.57
C PRO A 248 25.70 15.78 9.32
N SER A 249 25.41 16.05 10.59
CA SER A 249 24.56 15.19 11.43
C SER A 249 23.17 14.94 10.83
N GLY A 250 22.60 15.95 10.16
CA GLY A 250 21.35 15.82 9.40
C GLY A 250 21.40 14.80 8.25
N LEU A 251 22.54 14.64 7.58
CA LEU A 251 22.72 13.62 6.55
C LEU A 251 22.72 12.22 7.17
N VAL A 252 23.46 12.05 8.26
CA VAL A 252 23.53 10.77 9.01
C VAL A 252 22.14 10.35 9.47
N LEU A 253 21.35 11.29 9.99
CA LEU A 253 19.98 11.04 10.41
C LEU A 253 19.04 10.70 9.24
N ILE A 254 19.22 11.31 8.06
CA ILE A 254 18.45 10.96 6.85
C ILE A 254 18.79 9.55 6.39
N GLU A 255 20.07 9.19 6.35
CA GLU A 255 20.55 7.86 5.94
C GLU A 255 20.07 6.77 6.92
N ALA A 256 19.97 7.10 8.20
CA ALA A 256 19.41 6.24 9.25
C ALA A 256 17.86 6.22 9.29
N SER A 257 17.19 6.70 8.24
CA SER A 257 15.72 6.72 8.16
C SER A 257 15.20 6.36 6.77
N ASP A 258 13.90 6.17 6.69
CA ASP A 258 13.14 5.85 5.48
C ASP A 258 12.86 7.07 4.58
N CYS A 259 13.37 8.27 4.91
CA CYS A 259 13.29 9.45 4.02
C CYS A 259 13.87 9.16 2.63
N SER A 260 14.87 8.28 2.59
CA SER A 260 15.57 7.81 1.41
C SER A 260 14.76 6.75 0.61
N VAL A 261 13.56 6.36 1.06
CA VAL A 261 12.62 5.55 0.26
C VAL A 261 12.03 6.38 -0.87
N CYS A 262 11.64 7.62 -0.58
CA CYS A 262 10.88 8.47 -1.49
C CYS A 262 11.66 9.68 -2.01
N HIS A 263 12.81 9.99 -1.41
CA HIS A 263 13.63 11.12 -1.81
C HIS A 263 15.06 10.69 -2.15
N ASN A 264 15.68 11.43 -3.06
CA ASN A 264 17.08 11.31 -3.42
C ASN A 264 17.78 12.67 -3.24
N GLN A 265 19.10 12.72 -3.11
CA GLN A 265 19.82 13.98 -2.97
C GLN A 265 19.67 14.90 -4.20
N THR A 266 19.69 14.36 -5.42
CA THR A 266 19.74 15.18 -6.65
C THR A 266 18.64 14.88 -7.65
N LEU A 267 18.18 13.63 -7.75
CA LEU A 267 17.18 13.22 -8.75
C LEU A 267 15.76 13.19 -8.19
N GLN A 268 14.77 13.61 -8.99
CA GLN A 268 13.37 13.39 -8.61
C GLN A 268 13.05 11.90 -8.67
N THR A 269 12.29 11.42 -7.70
CA THR A 269 11.94 10.00 -7.56
C THR A 269 10.45 9.83 -7.26
N VAL A 270 10.04 9.13 -6.20
CA VAL A 270 8.64 9.17 -5.73
C VAL A 270 8.28 10.60 -5.30
N GLY A 271 9.13 11.23 -4.49
CA GLY A 271 9.11 12.64 -4.12
C GLY A 271 10.19 13.47 -4.82
N PRO A 272 10.22 14.80 -4.62
CA PRO A 272 11.30 15.69 -5.11
C PRO A 272 12.67 15.28 -4.56
N SER A 273 13.74 15.73 -5.21
CA SER A 273 15.09 15.59 -4.63
C SER A 273 15.36 16.58 -3.50
N TYR A 274 16.30 16.28 -2.60
CA TYR A 274 16.74 17.22 -1.56
C TYR A 274 17.27 18.52 -2.17
N ALA A 275 17.98 18.45 -3.30
CA ALA A 275 18.41 19.63 -4.06
C ALA A 275 17.23 20.45 -4.59
N MET A 276 16.17 19.81 -5.11
CA MET A 276 14.95 20.51 -5.53
C MET A 276 14.22 21.16 -4.35
N ILE A 277 14.26 20.53 -3.17
CA ILE A 277 13.72 21.09 -1.94
C ILE A 277 14.57 22.30 -1.51
N ALA A 278 15.89 22.19 -1.57
CA ALA A 278 16.80 23.29 -1.24
C ALA A 278 16.65 24.47 -2.21
N GLU A 279 16.49 24.22 -3.52
CA GLU A 279 16.21 25.25 -4.52
C GLU A 279 14.82 25.89 -4.30
N ARG A 280 13.86 25.12 -3.76
CA ARG A 280 12.50 25.58 -3.46
C ARG A 280 12.42 26.43 -2.18
N TYR A 281 13.28 26.19 -1.19
CA TYR A 281 13.23 26.83 0.13
C TYR A 281 14.57 27.43 0.54
N ALA A 282 14.58 28.72 0.89
CA ALA A 282 15.79 29.38 1.38
C ALA A 282 16.35 28.74 2.66
N ASN A 283 17.68 28.67 2.79
CA ASN A 283 18.36 28.12 3.97
C ASN A 283 18.18 29.01 5.22
N SER A 284 17.15 28.73 6.03
CA SER A 284 16.80 29.46 7.26
C SER A 284 16.37 28.53 8.39
N SER A 285 16.55 28.96 9.63
CA SER A 285 16.05 28.23 10.82
C SER A 285 14.53 28.01 10.76
N TYR A 286 13.80 28.95 10.16
CA TYR A 286 12.37 28.86 9.90
C TYR A 286 12.02 27.72 8.93
N ASN A 287 12.59 27.71 7.73
CA ASN A 287 12.32 26.66 6.75
C ASN A 287 12.79 25.30 7.26
N ALA A 288 13.91 25.24 8.01
CA ALA A 288 14.35 24.00 8.64
C ALA A 288 13.32 23.46 9.65
N SER A 289 12.76 24.32 10.51
CA SER A 289 11.73 23.93 11.49
C SER A 289 10.39 23.56 10.82
N LYS A 290 10.04 24.25 9.72
CA LYS A 290 8.85 23.95 8.90
C LYS A 290 8.96 22.58 8.23
N LEU A 291 10.08 22.32 7.57
CA LEU A 291 10.39 21.03 6.95
C LEU A 291 10.47 19.92 8.00
N ALA A 292 11.03 20.18 9.18
CA ALA A 292 11.08 19.22 10.29
C ALA A 292 9.69 18.82 10.79
N GLY A 293 8.79 19.79 10.96
CA GLY A 293 7.39 19.51 11.31
C GLY A 293 6.69 18.67 10.24
N LYS A 294 6.98 18.94 8.97
CA LYS A 294 6.44 18.16 7.85
C LYS A 294 7.03 16.76 7.72
N ILE A 295 8.29 16.53 8.12
CA ILE A 295 8.86 15.18 8.25
C ILE A 295 8.04 14.36 9.26
N MET A 296 7.74 14.96 10.42
CA MET A 296 6.99 14.27 11.48
C MET A 296 5.51 14.05 11.13
N ALA A 297 4.87 15.00 10.48
CA ALA A 297 3.43 14.97 10.19
C ALA A 297 3.06 14.31 8.84
N GLY A 298 4.01 14.20 7.91
CA GLY A 298 3.74 13.74 6.54
C GLY A 298 2.93 14.75 5.72
N GLY A 299 2.35 14.28 4.61
CA GLY A 299 1.49 15.05 3.70
C GLY A 299 2.13 15.41 2.36
N SER A 300 1.34 16.02 1.47
CA SER A 300 1.74 16.49 0.14
C SER A 300 1.87 18.02 0.07
N GLY A 301 2.34 18.54 -1.06
CA GLY A 301 2.40 19.98 -1.37
C GLY A 301 3.73 20.65 -1.04
N GLU A 302 4.16 20.61 0.22
CA GLU A 302 5.41 21.28 0.66
C GLU A 302 6.66 20.66 0.01
N TRP A 303 6.66 19.36 -0.25
CA TRP A 303 7.78 18.70 -0.93
C TRP A 303 7.48 18.59 -2.44
N GLY A 304 6.30 18.11 -2.81
CA GLY A 304 5.81 17.99 -4.18
C GLY A 304 4.39 17.44 -4.19
N ASP A 305 3.87 17.03 -5.36
CA ASP A 305 2.49 16.55 -5.49
C ASP A 305 2.23 15.19 -4.79
N VAL A 306 3.30 14.41 -4.56
CA VAL A 306 3.22 13.11 -3.90
C VAL A 306 3.26 13.26 -2.38
N ALA A 307 2.31 12.63 -1.69
CA ALA A 307 2.22 12.66 -0.23
C ALA A 307 3.33 11.83 0.41
N MET A 308 4.04 12.41 1.37
CA MET A 308 5.02 11.71 2.19
C MET A 308 4.33 11.14 3.44
N THR A 309 4.66 9.92 3.83
CA THR A 309 4.18 9.31 5.09
C THR A 309 4.67 10.09 6.30
N ALA A 310 3.87 10.13 7.36
CA ALA A 310 4.23 10.78 8.62
C ALA A 310 5.30 9.98 9.37
N HIS A 311 6.24 10.66 10.02
CA HIS A 311 7.24 10.05 10.90
C HIS A 311 7.07 10.55 12.35
N PRO A 312 5.94 10.23 13.01
CA PRO A 312 5.62 10.77 14.33
C PRO A 312 6.59 10.32 15.43
N ASP A 313 7.30 9.21 15.20
CA ASP A 313 8.26 8.62 16.14
C ASP A 313 9.64 9.28 16.09
N ILE A 314 9.92 10.13 15.09
CA ILE A 314 11.19 10.87 14.99
C ILE A 314 11.13 12.08 15.92
N SER A 315 12.19 12.28 16.72
CA SER A 315 12.26 13.44 17.60
C SER A 315 12.30 14.73 16.78
N ARG A 316 11.71 15.81 17.30
CA ARG A 316 11.75 17.12 16.63
C ARG A 316 13.18 17.63 16.42
N GLU A 317 14.09 17.27 17.31
CA GLU A 317 15.51 17.63 17.22
C GLU A 317 16.16 16.95 16.01
N ASP A 318 15.96 15.63 15.86
CA ASP A 318 16.50 14.89 14.71
C ASP A 318 15.88 15.39 13.39
N ALA A 319 14.56 15.60 13.35
CA ALA A 319 13.88 16.11 12.15
C ALA A 319 14.37 17.51 11.74
N LEU A 320 14.76 18.34 12.72
CA LEU A 320 15.35 19.65 12.49
C LEU A 320 16.74 19.54 11.86
N GLU A 321 17.60 18.69 12.40
CA GLU A 321 18.94 18.46 11.84
C GLU A 321 18.87 17.97 10.39
N LYS A 322 17.97 17.02 10.09
CA LYS A 322 17.72 16.53 8.72
C LYS A 322 17.35 17.67 7.78
N SER A 323 16.43 18.53 8.20
CA SER A 323 15.93 19.64 7.40
C SER A 323 16.98 20.72 7.17
N GLN A 324 17.82 21.01 8.17
CA GLN A 324 18.96 21.94 8.04
C GLN A 324 19.98 21.43 7.03
N TYR A 325 20.27 20.12 7.04
CA TYR A 325 21.13 19.52 6.04
C TYR A 325 20.55 19.67 4.63
N ILE A 326 19.27 19.31 4.42
CA ILE A 326 18.60 19.43 3.12
C ILE A 326 18.73 20.85 2.56
N LEU A 327 18.38 21.87 3.36
CA LEU A 327 18.44 23.27 2.93
C LEU A 327 19.85 23.79 2.69
N SER A 328 20.87 23.16 3.29
CA SER A 328 22.27 23.53 3.06
C SER A 328 22.78 23.15 1.66
N LEU A 329 22.07 22.26 0.95
CA LEU A 329 22.49 21.74 -0.35
C LEU A 329 22.48 22.77 -1.48
N ASP A 330 21.76 23.88 -1.33
CA ASP A 330 21.74 24.99 -2.31
C ASP A 330 22.98 25.92 -2.17
N GLY A 331 23.82 25.71 -1.14
CA GLY A 331 25.08 26.43 -0.96
C GLY A 331 24.96 27.84 -0.36
N GLU A 332 23.75 28.29 -0.03
CA GLU A 332 23.49 29.58 0.63
C GLU A 332 23.70 29.49 2.18
N PRO A 333 24.25 30.54 2.84
CA PRO A 333 24.47 30.54 4.28
C PRO A 333 23.17 30.60 5.10
N LEU A 334 23.18 29.98 6.29
CA LEU A 334 22.07 30.01 7.25
C LEU A 334 21.62 31.44 7.57
N ALA A 335 20.35 31.74 7.31
CA ALA A 335 19.74 33.00 7.71
C ALA A 335 19.57 33.04 9.25
N ASN A 336 20.17 34.05 9.90
CA ASN A 336 20.11 34.27 11.35
C ASN A 336 18.70 34.66 11.79
N GLU A 337 18.13 33.98 12.81
CA GLU A 337 17.11 34.56 13.71
C GLU A 337 16.80 33.62 14.91
N GLU A 338 16.71 34.19 16.13
CA GLU A 338 16.21 33.55 17.36
C GLU A 338 14.87 34.21 17.79
N PRO A 339 13.85 33.45 18.28
CA PRO A 339 12.62 34.04 18.81
C PRO A 339 12.60 34.16 20.34
N SER A 340 11.95 35.25 20.81
CA SER A 340 11.75 35.61 22.21
C SER A 340 10.35 35.22 22.75
N SER A 341 10.32 34.80 24.03
CA SER A 341 9.22 34.63 25.04
C SER A 341 7.83 34.04 24.68
N ARG A 342 7.37 33.10 25.54
CA ARG A 342 6.17 32.24 25.45
C ARG A 342 4.90 32.74 26.19
N GLU A 343 4.42 33.97 26.01
CA GLU A 343 3.13 34.39 26.62
C GLU A 343 1.99 34.47 25.60
N SER A 344 0.94 33.63 25.76
CA SER A 344 -0.22 33.49 24.87
C SER A 344 -1.45 34.37 25.20
N TYR A 345 -2.35 34.51 24.22
CA TYR A 345 -3.70 35.06 24.34
C TYR A 345 -4.73 33.97 23.97
N PRO A 346 -5.34 33.28 24.96
CA PRO A 346 -6.33 32.23 24.69
C PRO A 346 -7.57 32.76 23.95
N LEU A 347 -8.01 32.06 22.90
CA LEU A 347 -9.21 32.41 22.10
C LEU A 347 -10.53 32.01 22.79
N ASN A 348 -10.45 31.19 23.83
CA ASN A 348 -11.59 30.70 24.62
C ASN A 348 -11.88 31.53 25.88
N VAL A 349 -11.04 32.52 26.22
CA VAL A 349 -11.20 33.36 27.42
C VAL A 349 -11.59 34.79 27.02
N PRO A 350 -12.79 35.27 27.41
CA PRO A 350 -13.19 36.65 27.15
C PRO A 350 -12.24 37.67 27.80
N ALA A 351 -12.00 38.79 27.12
CA ALA A 351 -11.31 39.94 27.67
C ALA A 351 -12.07 40.49 28.90
N GLY A 352 -11.34 40.94 29.92
CA GLY A 352 -11.93 41.54 31.11
C GLY A 352 -12.71 42.82 30.80
N GLU A 353 -13.77 43.12 31.56
CA GLU A 353 -14.54 44.35 31.41
C GLU A 353 -13.64 45.59 31.54
N ASN A 354 -13.40 46.32 30.45
CA ASN A 354 -12.64 47.56 30.44
C ASN A 354 -13.34 48.62 29.55
N ASP A 355 -13.36 49.86 30.02
CA ASP A 355 -14.21 50.98 29.55
C ASP A 355 -13.75 51.59 28.19
N ASP A 356 -12.70 51.03 27.56
CA ASP A 356 -11.97 51.64 26.43
C ASP A 356 -11.99 50.83 25.11
N ARG A 357 -12.95 49.91 24.91
CA ARG A 357 -13.07 49.05 23.71
C ARG A 357 -11.84 48.20 23.35
N VAL A 358 -10.92 47.94 24.29
CA VAL A 358 -9.68 47.17 24.04
C VAL A 358 -10.00 45.69 23.72
N GLY A 359 -9.38 45.14 22.67
CA GLY A 359 -9.53 43.74 22.24
C GLY A 359 -10.12 43.58 20.84
N VAL A 360 -10.51 42.36 20.47
CA VAL A 360 -11.11 42.00 19.17
C VAL A 360 -12.28 41.04 19.35
N VAL A 361 -13.25 41.04 18.43
CA VAL A 361 -14.34 40.05 18.43
C VAL A 361 -13.87 38.77 17.74
N ILE A 362 -14.21 37.61 18.28
CA ILE A 362 -14.06 36.29 17.64
C ILE A 362 -15.42 35.61 17.54
N ASP A 363 -15.76 35.09 16.35
CA ASP A 363 -16.92 34.25 16.08
C ASP A 363 -16.46 32.86 15.62
N ILE A 364 -16.84 31.79 16.33
CA ILE A 364 -16.48 30.40 15.98
C ILE A 364 -17.70 29.65 15.43
N TYR A 365 -17.51 28.88 14.37
CA TYR A 365 -18.51 28.07 13.67
C TYR A 365 -17.99 26.63 13.58
N ARG A 366 -18.88 25.62 13.66
CA ARG A 366 -18.51 24.20 13.57
C ARG A 366 -19.20 23.52 12.40
N PHE A 367 -18.50 22.59 11.76
CA PHE A 367 -18.98 21.83 10.61
C PHE A 367 -19.04 20.34 10.90
N SER A 368 -19.93 19.65 10.19
CA SER A 368 -20.12 18.20 10.31
C SER A 368 -19.36 17.39 9.26
N GLU A 369 -18.78 18.08 8.28
CA GLU A 369 -17.86 17.55 7.29
C GLU A 369 -16.49 18.18 7.54
N PRO A 370 -15.38 17.48 7.22
CA PRO A 370 -14.05 18.02 7.41
C PRO A 370 -13.85 19.34 6.67
N VAL A 371 -13.39 20.38 7.37
CA VAL A 371 -13.04 21.66 6.74
C VAL A 371 -11.59 21.56 6.25
N ARG A 372 -11.37 21.72 4.93
CA ARG A 372 -10.05 21.55 4.31
C ARG A 372 -9.50 22.80 3.61
N GLU A 373 -10.33 23.81 3.47
CA GLU A 373 -10.03 25.10 2.84
C GLU A 373 -10.97 26.16 3.42
N MET A 374 -10.65 27.44 3.21
CA MET A 374 -11.45 28.54 3.70
C MET A 374 -12.86 28.52 3.05
N PRO A 375 -13.95 28.47 3.83
CA PRO A 375 -15.28 28.49 3.26
C PRO A 375 -15.54 29.81 2.53
N GLU A 376 -16.15 29.74 1.33
CA GLU A 376 -16.48 30.93 0.53
C GLU A 376 -17.34 31.96 1.28
N SER A 377 -18.20 31.50 2.21
CA SER A 377 -18.98 32.35 3.11
C SER A 377 -19.55 31.53 4.28
N VAL A 378 -19.71 32.18 5.44
CA VAL A 378 -20.43 31.65 6.61
C VAL A 378 -21.72 32.42 6.93
N ASP A 379 -22.16 33.33 6.05
CA ASP A 379 -23.29 34.25 6.29
C ASP A 379 -24.63 33.55 6.58
N SER A 380 -24.79 32.30 6.11
CA SER A 380 -25.97 31.49 6.36
C SER A 380 -25.96 30.74 7.69
N PHE A 381 -24.86 30.79 8.45
CA PHE A 381 -24.68 30.07 9.71
C PHE A 381 -24.69 31.03 10.90
N SER A 382 -25.12 30.55 12.07
CA SER A 382 -24.93 31.25 13.33
C SER A 382 -23.70 30.67 14.03
N PRO A 383 -22.80 31.48 14.61
CA PRO A 383 -21.66 30.96 15.32
C PRO A 383 -22.09 30.16 16.56
N VAL A 384 -21.27 29.22 16.97
CA VAL A 384 -21.42 28.47 18.22
C VAL A 384 -20.87 29.24 19.42
N TYR A 385 -19.97 30.19 19.17
CA TYR A 385 -19.33 31.05 20.16
C TYR A 385 -19.04 32.43 19.57
N SER A 386 -19.31 33.49 20.32
CA SER A 386 -19.02 34.88 19.96
C SER A 386 -18.60 35.64 21.22
N ALA A 387 -17.41 36.23 21.23
CA ALA A 387 -16.86 36.93 22.39
C ALA A 387 -15.81 37.99 22.01
N VAL A 388 -15.45 38.86 22.96
CA VAL A 388 -14.30 39.76 22.84
C VAL A 388 -13.08 39.08 23.48
N ILE A 389 -11.94 39.02 22.79
CA ILE A 389 -10.66 38.46 23.27
C ILE A 389 -9.55 39.54 23.29
N PRO A 390 -8.48 39.38 24.11
CA PRO A 390 -7.45 40.42 24.25
C PRO A 390 -6.59 40.68 23.00
N GLY A 391 -6.43 39.68 22.14
CA GLY A 391 -5.60 39.73 20.95
C GLY A 391 -5.48 38.35 20.29
N VAL A 392 -4.70 38.25 19.21
CA VAL A 392 -4.55 37.01 18.41
C VAL A 392 -3.16 36.42 18.63
N TYR A 393 -3.03 35.52 19.60
CA TYR A 393 -1.76 34.82 19.89
C TYR A 393 -2.00 33.50 20.65
N ALA A 394 -2.71 32.56 20.03
CA ALA A 394 -2.98 31.24 20.57
C ALA A 394 -1.98 30.23 19.99
N VAL A 395 -1.05 29.78 20.83
CA VAL A 395 0.10 28.96 20.42
C VAL A 395 0.14 27.60 21.10
N ASP A 396 -0.70 27.40 22.12
CA ASP A 396 -0.90 26.12 22.78
C ASP A 396 -2.30 25.57 22.48
N ASN A 397 -2.44 24.24 22.39
CA ASN A 397 -3.74 23.62 22.10
C ASN A 397 -4.84 24.03 23.11
N ASP A 398 -4.48 24.25 24.38
CA ASP A 398 -5.44 24.65 25.41
C ASP A 398 -6.00 26.07 25.19
N ASP A 399 -5.32 26.92 24.41
CA ASP A 399 -5.73 28.29 24.09
C ASP A 399 -7.05 28.32 23.28
N PHE A 400 -7.44 27.20 22.67
CA PHE A 400 -8.65 27.08 21.83
C PHE A 400 -9.86 26.49 22.56
N GLY A 401 -9.71 26.04 23.82
CA GLY A 401 -10.81 25.50 24.62
C GLY A 401 -11.35 24.16 24.11
N GLU A 402 -12.66 24.04 23.95
CA GLU A 402 -13.33 22.79 23.52
C GLU A 402 -13.32 22.57 21.99
N TYR A 403 -12.68 23.47 21.25
CA TYR A 403 -12.62 23.44 19.79
C TYR A 403 -11.32 22.77 19.35
N ASP A 404 -11.42 21.48 19.00
CA ASP A 404 -10.28 20.65 18.62
C ASP A 404 -10.09 20.56 17.10
N GLU A 405 -11.18 20.33 16.36
CA GLU A 405 -11.17 20.06 14.92
C GLU A 405 -12.49 20.50 14.28
N ASP A 406 -12.48 20.63 12.94
CA ASP A 406 -13.60 21.01 12.09
C ASP A 406 -14.36 22.28 12.50
N PHE A 407 -13.61 23.34 12.77
CA PHE A 407 -14.17 24.65 13.09
C PHE A 407 -13.56 25.78 12.25
N TYR A 408 -14.33 26.86 12.11
CA TYR A 408 -13.91 28.11 11.48
C TYR A 408 -14.06 29.25 12.49
N ALA A 409 -13.14 30.20 12.48
CA ALA A 409 -13.15 31.39 13.30
C ALA A 409 -13.02 32.65 12.43
N GLU A 410 -13.85 33.65 12.70
CA GLU A 410 -13.74 35.01 12.15
C GLU A 410 -13.39 35.97 13.29
N ILE A 411 -12.27 36.66 13.17
CA ILE A 411 -11.76 37.61 14.15
C ILE A 411 -11.79 39.00 13.54
N SER A 412 -12.46 39.95 14.17
CA SER A 412 -12.64 41.31 13.64
C SER A 412 -12.37 42.41 14.67
N GLY A 413 -11.81 43.51 14.21
CA GLY A 413 -11.51 44.68 15.05
C GLY A 413 -10.77 45.78 14.29
N ASN A 414 -10.19 46.72 15.02
CA ASN A 414 -9.33 47.76 14.47
C ASN A 414 -7.95 47.70 15.14
N ILE A 415 -6.89 48.00 14.38
CA ILE A 415 -5.52 48.20 14.87
C ILE A 415 -5.27 49.71 14.91
N VAL A 416 -4.89 50.24 16.08
CA VAL A 416 -4.54 51.66 16.26
C VAL A 416 -3.05 51.86 16.04
N ILE A 417 -2.69 52.71 15.08
CA ILE A 417 -1.32 53.06 14.70
C ILE A 417 -1.02 54.50 15.15
N ASP A 418 -0.02 54.68 16.01
CA ASP A 418 0.32 55.99 16.57
C ASP A 418 1.16 56.86 15.61
N GLU A 419 1.99 56.24 14.77
CA GLU A 419 2.90 56.91 13.83
C GLU A 419 2.89 56.22 12.46
N SER A 420 2.76 57.00 11.39
CA SER A 420 2.71 56.48 10.01
C SER A 420 4.03 55.82 9.62
N SER A 421 4.00 54.55 9.23
CA SER A 421 5.21 53.77 8.96
C SER A 421 4.93 52.49 8.15
N ASN A 422 6.01 51.84 7.67
CA ASN A 422 5.90 50.47 7.17
C ASN A 422 5.79 49.49 8.34
N TYR A 423 4.84 48.57 8.24
CA TYR A 423 4.65 47.44 9.13
C TYR A 423 4.76 46.15 8.31
N VAL A 424 5.45 45.16 8.86
CA VAL A 424 5.38 43.79 8.36
C VAL A 424 4.55 43.00 9.35
N PHE A 425 3.37 42.54 8.96
CA PHE A 425 2.56 41.61 9.74
C PHE A 425 2.98 40.18 9.42
N ARG A 426 2.87 39.29 10.41
CA ARG A 426 3.08 37.85 10.28
C ARG A 426 1.90 37.13 10.89
N LEU A 427 1.24 36.30 10.10
CA LEU A 427 0.14 35.44 10.55
C LEU A 427 0.60 33.99 10.54
N ILE A 428 0.58 33.33 11.69
CA ILE A 428 0.91 31.92 11.87
C ILE A 428 -0.40 31.14 12.07
N SER A 429 -0.65 30.08 11.30
CA SER A 429 -1.78 29.17 11.55
C SER A 429 -1.44 27.71 11.25
N ASP A 430 -2.00 26.76 12.02
CA ASP A 430 -1.83 25.31 11.78
C ASP A 430 -2.54 24.87 10.50
N ASP A 431 -3.82 25.18 10.36
CA ASP A 431 -4.56 25.11 9.09
C ASP A 431 -4.80 26.51 8.51
N GLY A 432 -5.79 26.68 7.63
CA GLY A 432 -5.88 27.89 6.79
C GLY A 432 -6.24 29.16 7.55
N SER A 433 -5.61 30.28 7.22
CA SER A 433 -6.03 31.62 7.66
C SER A 433 -5.82 32.72 6.61
N ILE A 434 -6.65 33.77 6.62
CA ILE A 434 -6.50 34.94 5.74
C ILE A 434 -6.70 36.22 6.54
N MET A 435 -5.77 37.17 6.43
CA MET A 435 -5.89 38.51 7.03
C MET A 435 -6.21 39.57 5.98
N TYR A 436 -7.25 40.34 6.26
CA TYR A 436 -7.63 41.55 5.54
C TYR A 436 -7.34 42.78 6.42
N LEU A 437 -6.77 43.82 5.83
CA LEU A 437 -6.52 45.11 6.47
C LEU A 437 -7.06 46.23 5.57
N ASP A 438 -7.85 47.14 6.13
CA ASP A 438 -8.60 48.16 5.38
C ASP A 438 -9.46 47.59 4.23
N GLY A 439 -9.95 46.35 4.41
CA GLY A 439 -10.74 45.62 3.41
C GLY A 439 -9.93 45.04 2.24
N VAL A 440 -8.60 45.10 2.30
CA VAL A 440 -7.69 44.52 1.31
C VAL A 440 -7.02 43.28 1.90
N GLU A 441 -6.98 42.18 1.14
CA GLU A 441 -6.23 40.98 1.52
C GLU A 441 -4.74 41.32 1.66
N LEU A 442 -4.21 41.16 2.87
CA LEU A 442 -2.80 41.42 3.19
C LEU A 442 -1.99 40.12 3.28
N ILE A 443 -2.58 39.07 3.87
CA ILE A 443 -1.95 37.76 4.05
C ILE A 443 -2.96 36.68 3.70
N ASN A 444 -2.57 35.72 2.86
CA ASN A 444 -3.34 34.52 2.55
C ASN A 444 -2.51 33.28 2.87
N ASN A 445 -2.95 32.56 3.89
CA ASN A 445 -2.35 31.35 4.42
C ASN A 445 -3.40 30.23 4.42
N ASP A 446 -4.21 30.10 3.36
CA ASP A 446 -5.28 29.09 3.26
C ASP A 446 -4.74 27.66 2.97
N GLY A 447 -5.58 26.66 3.22
CA GLY A 447 -5.35 25.23 3.01
C GLY A 447 -4.94 24.46 4.27
N LEU A 448 -4.93 23.12 4.19
CA LEU A 448 -4.45 22.25 5.28
C LEU A 448 -2.94 22.30 5.37
N HIS A 449 -2.41 22.64 6.54
CA HIS A 449 -0.97 22.66 6.76
C HIS A 449 -0.62 22.39 8.23
N SER A 450 0.60 22.71 8.63
CA SER A 450 0.98 22.78 10.05
C SER A 450 1.41 24.21 10.33
N ALA A 451 1.54 24.58 11.61
CA ALA A 451 1.74 25.96 12.05
C ALA A 451 2.86 26.64 11.27
N ARG A 452 2.50 27.54 10.36
CA ARG A 452 3.45 28.26 9.49
C ARG A 452 3.12 29.76 9.44
N PRO A 453 4.11 30.66 9.57
CA PRO A 453 3.98 32.09 9.29
C PRO A 453 3.86 32.39 7.80
N VAL A 454 3.02 33.36 7.48
CA VAL A 454 3.01 34.11 6.22
C VAL A 454 3.03 35.60 6.56
N ASP A 455 3.87 36.34 5.84
CA ASP A 455 4.14 37.75 6.12
C ASP A 455 3.48 38.66 5.07
N GLY A 456 3.02 39.84 5.49
CA GLY A 456 2.48 40.88 4.63
C GLY A 456 2.99 42.26 5.03
N GLU A 457 3.64 42.97 4.11
CA GLU A 457 4.12 44.33 4.34
C GLU A 457 3.10 45.36 3.86
N VAL A 458 2.85 46.39 4.68
CA VAL A 458 1.92 47.47 4.40
C VAL A 458 2.42 48.78 5.00
N TYR A 459 2.24 49.89 4.27
CA TYR A 459 2.41 51.22 4.83
C TYR A 459 1.10 51.66 5.48
N LEU A 460 1.13 51.96 6.78
CA LEU A 460 -0.01 52.46 7.53
C LEU A 460 0.18 53.92 7.90
N GLU A 461 -0.90 54.70 7.79
CA GLU A 461 -0.93 56.06 8.34
C GLU A 461 -1.24 56.02 9.85
N ALA A 462 -0.92 57.07 10.59
CA ALA A 462 -1.37 57.16 11.97
C ALA A 462 -2.91 57.26 12.03
N GLY A 463 -3.56 56.33 12.74
CA GLY A 463 -5.02 56.20 12.76
C GLY A 463 -5.51 54.81 13.15
N GLU A 464 -6.83 54.60 13.06
CA GLU A 464 -7.46 53.29 13.24
C GLU A 464 -7.62 52.59 11.89
N HIS A 465 -7.19 51.33 11.81
CA HIS A 465 -7.26 50.50 10.61
C HIS A 465 -8.12 49.26 10.89
N PRO A 466 -9.32 49.10 10.30
CA PRO A 466 -10.12 47.90 10.43
C PRO A 466 -9.39 46.68 9.84
N PHE A 467 -9.50 45.54 10.52
CA PHE A 467 -8.94 44.29 10.06
C PHE A 467 -9.88 43.11 10.32
N THR A 468 -9.69 42.04 9.57
CA THR A 468 -10.37 40.76 9.77
C THR A 468 -9.39 39.63 9.55
N ILE A 469 -9.40 38.62 10.41
CA ILE A 469 -8.69 37.36 10.23
C ILE A 469 -9.73 36.26 10.16
N THR A 470 -9.71 35.49 9.09
CA THR A 470 -10.46 34.24 8.96
C THR A 470 -9.50 33.09 9.22
N PHE A 471 -9.95 32.05 9.91
CA PHE A 471 -9.16 30.87 10.27
C PHE A 471 -10.04 29.63 10.23
N PHE A 472 -9.53 28.49 9.77
CA PHE A 472 -10.18 27.21 10.02
C PHE A 472 -9.19 26.21 10.59
N GLN A 473 -9.70 25.24 11.34
CA GLN A 473 -9.00 24.08 11.84
C GLN A 473 -9.70 22.84 11.31
N GLY A 474 -8.99 22.05 10.51
CA GLY A 474 -9.42 20.76 9.96
C GLY A 474 -9.21 19.64 10.97
N ALA A 475 -7.96 19.24 11.25
CA ALA A 475 -7.64 18.20 12.23
C ALA A 475 -6.17 18.32 12.71
N GLY A 476 -5.82 17.70 13.85
CA GLY A 476 -4.42 17.62 14.31
C GLY A 476 -4.02 18.68 15.35
N GLY A 477 -2.86 19.32 15.16
CA GLY A 477 -2.39 20.41 16.04
C GLY A 477 -3.22 21.68 15.85
N LYS A 478 -3.10 22.70 16.70
CA LYS A 478 -3.79 23.98 16.45
C LYS A 478 -2.99 25.17 16.95
N ALA A 479 -2.87 26.19 16.12
CA ALA A 479 -2.18 27.44 16.41
C ALA A 479 -2.74 28.57 15.54
N LEU A 480 -2.82 29.78 16.10
CA LEU A 480 -3.20 31.01 15.42
C LEU A 480 -2.53 32.20 16.12
N ALA A 481 -1.56 32.84 15.47
CA ALA A 481 -0.82 33.95 16.06
C ALA A 481 -0.56 35.09 15.07
N LEU A 482 -0.83 36.32 15.52
CA LEU A 482 -0.50 37.55 14.79
C LEU A 482 0.70 38.25 15.45
N GLN A 483 1.71 38.52 14.63
CA GLN A 483 2.93 39.22 14.99
C GLN A 483 3.16 40.41 14.05
N TRP A 484 4.05 41.32 14.44
CA TRP A 484 4.47 42.43 13.58
C TRP A 484 5.94 42.84 13.78
N ILE A 485 6.48 43.57 12.81
CA ILE A 485 7.70 44.37 12.90
C ILE A 485 7.35 45.82 12.58
N ARG A 486 7.80 46.76 13.42
CA ARG A 486 7.71 48.19 13.14
C ARG A 486 8.98 48.68 12.44
N HIS A 487 8.88 49.74 11.66
CA HIS A 487 10.06 50.36 11.03
C HIS A 487 11.17 50.68 12.04
N GLY A 488 12.34 50.07 11.84
CA GLY A 488 13.51 50.21 12.71
C GLY A 488 13.65 49.09 13.75
N GLU A 489 12.70 48.15 13.82
CA GLU A 489 12.81 46.90 14.56
C GLU A 489 13.31 45.78 13.63
N GLU A 490 14.04 44.81 14.19
CA GLU A 490 14.65 43.70 13.43
C GLU A 490 14.02 42.34 13.75
N VAL A 491 13.08 42.26 14.70
CA VAL A 491 12.52 40.99 15.20
C VAL A 491 11.00 41.08 15.35
N PHE A 492 10.29 40.05 14.90
CA PHE A 492 8.85 39.94 15.10
C PHE A 492 8.48 39.89 16.58
N SER A 493 7.48 40.67 16.96
CA SER A 493 6.87 40.65 18.28
C SER A 493 5.37 40.37 18.19
N LYS A 494 4.77 39.78 19.23
CA LYS A 494 3.31 39.66 19.32
C LYS A 494 2.67 41.05 19.26
N VAL A 495 1.57 41.18 18.53
CA VAL A 495 0.84 42.46 18.50
C VAL A 495 0.25 42.71 19.90
N PRO A 496 0.61 43.82 20.59
CA PRO A 496 0.17 44.09 21.95
C PRO A 496 -1.35 44.31 22.02
N SER A 497 -2.01 43.77 23.04
CA SER A 497 -3.47 43.91 23.21
C SER A 497 -3.97 45.36 23.20
N GLU A 498 -3.14 46.31 23.65
CA GLU A 498 -3.48 47.73 23.81
C GLU A 498 -3.72 48.45 22.48
N VAL A 499 -3.29 47.86 21.35
CA VAL A 499 -3.47 48.47 20.02
C VAL A 499 -4.75 47.99 19.35
N PHE A 500 -5.41 46.96 19.88
CA PHE A 500 -6.67 46.46 19.33
C PHE A 500 -7.87 47.21 19.88
N ARG A 501 -8.84 47.52 19.01
CA ARG A 501 -10.16 48.05 19.39
C ARG A 501 -11.28 47.21 18.76
N TYR A 502 -12.19 46.66 19.56
CA TYR A 502 -13.32 45.87 19.07
C TYR A 502 -14.53 46.76 18.77
N ASP A 503 -15.43 46.34 17.89
CA ASP A 503 -16.74 46.98 17.70
C ASP A 503 -17.86 46.17 18.34
N PRO A 504 -18.66 46.73 19.27
CA PRO A 504 -19.81 46.04 19.84
C PRO A 504 -20.83 45.58 18.80
N GLU A 505 -20.93 46.23 17.64
CA GLU A 505 -21.83 45.82 16.56
C GLU A 505 -21.40 44.49 15.89
N ASN A 506 -20.14 44.06 16.08
CA ASN A 506 -19.63 42.81 15.51
C ASN A 506 -19.98 41.57 16.35
N LEU A 507 -20.51 41.71 17.58
CA LEU A 507 -20.92 40.58 18.41
C LEU A 507 -22.19 39.91 17.86
N LYS A 508 -22.13 38.59 17.62
CA LYS A 508 -23.21 37.80 17.00
C LYS A 508 -23.97 36.94 18.03
N GLU A 509 -25.24 36.65 17.75
CA GLU A 509 -26.04 35.69 18.53
C GLU A 509 -25.61 34.24 18.22
N THR A 510 -25.44 33.40 19.25
CA THR A 510 -24.90 32.03 19.10
C THR A 510 -25.96 30.93 19.08
N LYS A 511 -25.66 29.80 18.40
CA LYS A 511 -26.49 28.58 18.38
C LYS A 511 -25.66 27.30 18.58
N PRO A 512 -26.16 26.26 19.26
CA PRO A 512 -25.41 25.01 19.47
C PRO A 512 -25.13 24.21 18.18
N PHE A 513 -23.93 23.60 18.10
CA PHE A 513 -23.54 22.70 17.00
C PHE A 513 -24.18 21.31 17.12
N VAL A 514 -24.51 20.68 15.98
CA VAL A 514 -25.04 19.30 15.94
C VAL A 514 -24.37 18.49 14.81
N PRO A 515 -23.61 17.41 15.10
CA PRO A 515 -22.90 16.60 14.09
C PRO A 515 -23.80 15.79 13.15
N ARG A 516 -23.29 15.46 11.95
CA ARG A 516 -23.88 14.49 11.00
C ARG A 516 -23.51 13.06 11.42
N ALA A 517 -24.29 12.08 11.00
CA ALA A 517 -24.06 10.67 11.34
C ALA A 517 -23.12 9.97 10.35
N PRO A 518 -22.37 8.92 10.79
CA PRO A 518 -21.30 8.30 10.01
C PRO A 518 -21.78 7.56 8.76
N PHE A 519 -20.89 7.54 7.76
CA PHE A 519 -20.96 6.79 6.50
C PHE A 519 -21.00 5.27 6.73
N VAL A 520 -21.66 4.56 5.80
CA VAL A 520 -21.81 3.10 5.82
C VAL A 520 -21.18 2.57 4.55
N PRO A 521 -20.31 1.55 4.63
CA PRO A 521 -19.42 1.18 3.54
C PRO A 521 -20.17 0.83 2.25
N GLY A 522 -19.74 1.42 1.14
CA GLY A 522 -20.14 1.00 -0.21
C GLY A 522 -19.60 -0.40 -0.54
N ILE A 523 -19.99 -0.94 -1.70
CA ILE A 523 -19.43 -2.20 -2.17
C ILE A 523 -17.95 -1.94 -2.51
N PRO A 524 -17.00 -2.80 -2.12
CA PRO A 524 -15.62 -2.66 -2.56
C PRO A 524 -15.55 -2.49 -4.09
N GLY A 525 -14.74 -1.55 -4.56
CA GLY A 525 -14.80 -1.09 -5.94
C GLY A 525 -15.63 0.17 -6.18
N ASP A 526 -16.42 0.65 -5.22
CA ASP A 526 -17.04 1.98 -5.35
C ASP A 526 -16.02 3.08 -4.98
N GLY A 527 -14.80 2.97 -5.51
CA GLY A 527 -13.61 3.69 -5.04
C GLY A 527 -13.01 3.14 -3.73
N LEU A 528 -13.55 2.04 -3.20
CA LEU A 528 -13.12 1.43 -1.94
C LEU A 528 -12.24 0.19 -2.16
N ALA A 529 -11.19 0.04 -1.34
CA ALA A 529 -10.37 -1.17 -1.32
C ALA A 529 -11.13 -2.35 -0.68
N LEU A 530 -10.74 -3.57 -1.06
CA LEU A 530 -11.13 -4.78 -0.32
C LEU A 530 -10.47 -4.76 1.07
N ASN A 531 -11.17 -5.28 2.08
CA ASN A 531 -10.66 -5.43 3.44
C ASN A 531 -10.73 -6.87 3.99
N GLU A 532 -11.36 -7.78 3.26
CA GLU A 532 -11.65 -9.15 3.69
C GLU A 532 -11.11 -10.23 2.74
N VAL A 533 -11.06 -11.46 3.25
CA VAL A 533 -10.72 -12.65 2.46
C VAL A 533 -11.87 -12.96 1.50
N HIS A 534 -11.53 -13.36 0.28
CA HIS A 534 -12.54 -13.71 -0.71
C HIS A 534 -13.43 -14.88 -0.23
N PRO A 535 -14.78 -14.77 -0.26
CA PRO A 535 -15.67 -15.74 0.40
C PRO A 535 -15.59 -17.18 -0.15
N SER A 536 -15.16 -17.34 -1.39
CA SER A 536 -14.90 -18.67 -1.99
C SER A 536 -13.61 -19.36 -1.49
N PHE A 537 -12.89 -18.77 -0.54
CA PHE A 537 -11.63 -19.32 -0.01
C PHE A 537 -11.60 -19.32 1.52
N ASP A 538 -11.13 -20.43 2.08
CA ASP A 538 -10.75 -20.52 3.49
C ASP A 538 -9.28 -20.10 3.65
N LEU A 539 -9.00 -19.29 4.67
CA LEU A 539 -7.67 -18.83 5.02
C LEU A 539 -7.15 -19.59 6.24
N ALA A 540 -5.93 -20.12 6.15
CA ALA A 540 -5.20 -20.69 7.28
C ALA A 540 -3.81 -20.06 7.42
N THR A 541 -3.44 -19.64 8.62
CA THR A 541 -2.04 -19.30 8.94
C THR A 541 -1.27 -20.59 9.19
N ILE A 542 -0.26 -20.86 8.37
CA ILE A 542 0.51 -22.12 8.36
C ILE A 542 1.93 -21.90 8.90
N ARG A 543 2.02 -21.15 9.98
CA ARG A 543 3.24 -20.91 10.77
C ARG A 543 2.88 -20.87 12.27
N PRO A 544 3.79 -21.30 13.17
CA PRO A 544 3.60 -21.11 14.60
C PRO A 544 3.77 -19.64 14.99
N ASP A 545 3.27 -19.27 16.17
CA ASP A 545 3.36 -17.90 16.72
C ASP A 545 4.80 -17.43 16.91
N SER A 546 5.75 -18.36 17.10
CA SER A 546 7.16 -18.06 17.30
C SER A 546 7.94 -17.82 15.99
N PHE A 547 7.32 -18.02 14.83
CA PHE A 547 7.98 -17.92 13.54
C PHE A 547 7.41 -16.75 12.73
N HIS A 548 8.28 -15.81 12.36
CA HIS A 548 7.94 -14.55 11.71
C HIS A 548 8.68 -14.39 10.37
N PRO A 549 8.42 -15.25 9.37
CA PRO A 549 9.19 -15.25 8.14
C PRO A 549 8.88 -14.05 7.24
N MET A 550 9.90 -13.25 6.94
CA MET A 550 9.90 -12.31 5.82
C MET A 550 10.15 -13.10 4.54
N VAL A 551 9.11 -13.63 3.91
CA VAL A 551 9.23 -14.69 2.89
C VAL A 551 9.87 -14.16 1.60
N GLY A 552 11.11 -14.57 1.33
CA GLY A 552 11.84 -14.29 0.11
C GLY A 552 11.57 -15.31 -1.01
N GLY A 553 11.36 -16.57 -0.65
CA GLY A 553 11.12 -17.67 -1.59
C GLY A 553 10.32 -18.80 -0.93
N LEU A 554 9.57 -19.56 -1.74
CA LEU A 554 8.71 -20.67 -1.30
C LEU A 554 8.83 -21.87 -2.23
N GLY A 555 8.78 -23.07 -1.66
CA GLY A 555 8.76 -24.33 -2.39
C GLY A 555 8.06 -25.45 -1.61
N THR A 556 7.71 -26.52 -2.29
CA THR A 556 7.12 -27.72 -1.69
C THR A 556 7.98 -28.93 -1.99
N MET A 557 8.25 -29.73 -0.96
CA MET A 557 8.90 -31.04 -1.08
C MET A 557 7.87 -32.08 -1.52
N SER A 558 8.32 -33.17 -2.12
CA SER A 558 7.46 -34.27 -2.58
C SER A 558 6.70 -34.98 -1.45
N ASP A 559 7.17 -34.86 -0.21
CA ASP A 559 6.54 -35.39 0.99
C ASP A 559 5.56 -34.44 1.68
N GLY A 560 5.34 -33.25 1.10
CA GLY A 560 4.39 -32.25 1.60
C GLY A 560 4.98 -31.21 2.56
N ARG A 561 6.25 -31.33 2.95
CA ARG A 561 6.94 -30.27 3.71
C ARG A 561 7.09 -29.01 2.87
N ILE A 562 7.08 -27.84 3.52
CA ILE A 562 7.26 -26.53 2.87
C ILE A 562 8.68 -26.02 3.12
N VAL A 563 9.33 -25.52 2.08
CA VAL A 563 10.63 -24.84 2.17
C VAL A 563 10.40 -23.34 2.04
N VAL A 564 11.00 -22.56 2.95
CA VAL A 564 10.88 -21.10 3.00
C VAL A 564 12.26 -20.48 3.08
N SER A 565 12.61 -19.59 2.14
CA SER A 565 13.76 -18.69 2.33
C SER A 565 13.29 -17.34 2.87
N THR A 566 14.12 -16.70 3.70
CA THR A 566 13.77 -15.43 4.34
C THR A 566 14.67 -14.28 3.89
N TRP A 567 14.07 -13.11 3.67
CA TRP A 567 14.76 -11.85 3.43
C TRP A 567 14.99 -11.15 4.77
N ASP A 568 15.97 -11.65 5.52
CA ASP A 568 16.32 -11.22 6.87
C ASP A 568 17.87 -11.15 7.03
N PRO A 569 18.40 -10.68 8.18
CA PRO A 569 19.84 -10.56 8.43
C PRO A 569 20.66 -11.85 8.31
N GLU A 570 20.03 -13.01 8.42
CA GLU A 570 20.70 -14.31 8.37
C GLU A 570 20.60 -14.94 6.97
N GLY A 571 19.62 -14.54 6.16
CA GLY A 571 19.36 -15.13 4.84
C GLY A 571 19.10 -16.63 4.95
N SER A 572 18.15 -16.98 5.81
CA SER A 572 17.95 -18.37 6.22
C SER A 572 17.02 -19.14 5.28
N VAL A 573 17.14 -20.47 5.31
CA VAL A 573 16.17 -21.40 4.73
C VAL A 573 15.63 -22.30 5.83
N TYR A 574 14.30 -22.40 5.87
CA TYR A 574 13.57 -23.18 6.86
C TYR A 574 12.76 -24.28 6.18
N LEU A 575 12.68 -25.42 6.86
CA LEU A 575 11.81 -26.52 6.51
C LEU A 575 10.67 -26.61 7.52
N LEU A 576 9.44 -26.58 7.02
CA LEU A 576 8.22 -26.66 7.80
C LEU A 576 7.56 -28.02 7.59
N ASP A 577 7.23 -28.67 8.70
CA ASP A 577 6.52 -29.95 8.73
C ASP A 577 5.22 -29.84 9.54
N ASN A 578 4.28 -30.75 9.28
CA ASN A 578 2.98 -30.82 9.94
C ASN A 578 2.12 -29.54 9.75
N ILE A 579 2.15 -28.96 8.54
CA ILE A 579 1.44 -27.71 8.20
C ILE A 579 -0.10 -27.79 8.30
N ASP A 580 -0.63 -29.01 8.35
CA ASP A 580 -2.07 -29.31 8.52
C ASP A 580 -2.49 -29.52 9.97
N ALA A 581 -1.59 -29.23 10.92
CA ALA A 581 -1.90 -29.34 12.34
C ALA A 581 -3.14 -28.51 12.72
N SER A 582 -4.05 -29.09 13.50
CA SER A 582 -5.23 -28.37 14.01
C SER A 582 -4.85 -27.19 14.92
N ASN A 583 -3.69 -27.24 15.54
CA ASN A 583 -3.08 -26.15 16.28
C ASN A 583 -1.79 -25.75 15.56
N ARG A 584 -1.71 -24.51 15.07
CA ARG A 584 -0.56 -24.01 14.31
C ARG A 584 0.76 -24.03 15.08
N ASN A 585 0.71 -24.05 16.42
CA ASN A 585 1.91 -24.15 17.26
C ASN A 585 2.48 -25.57 17.33
N ASP A 586 1.82 -26.56 16.73
CA ASP A 586 2.34 -27.93 16.56
C ASP A 586 3.08 -28.10 15.20
N ILE A 587 3.13 -27.05 14.38
CA ILE A 587 3.97 -26.99 13.16
C ILE A 587 5.43 -26.95 13.60
N THR A 588 6.25 -27.85 13.05
CA THR A 588 7.69 -27.87 13.35
C THR A 588 8.40 -27.01 12.32
N VAL A 589 9.28 -26.13 12.79
CA VAL A 589 10.11 -25.25 11.95
C VAL A 589 11.57 -25.55 12.24
N THR A 590 12.31 -26.01 11.23
CA THR A 590 13.74 -26.29 11.32
C THR A 590 14.50 -25.33 10.42
N LYS A 591 15.44 -24.55 10.98
CA LYS A 591 16.43 -23.79 10.18
C LYS A 591 17.41 -24.81 9.60
N ILE A 592 17.42 -24.95 8.27
CA ILE A 592 18.27 -25.93 7.59
C ILE A 592 19.48 -25.28 6.92
N ALA A 593 19.42 -23.98 6.58
CA ALA A 593 20.51 -23.25 5.98
C ALA A 593 20.50 -21.77 6.41
N SER A 594 21.64 -21.10 6.31
CA SER A 594 21.82 -19.65 6.59
C SER A 594 23.03 -19.10 5.83
N GLY A 595 23.23 -17.78 5.86
CA GLY A 595 24.36 -17.10 5.22
C GLY A 595 24.16 -16.79 3.74
N LEU A 596 22.92 -16.82 3.25
CA LEU A 596 22.56 -16.46 1.87
C LEU A 596 22.32 -14.95 1.76
N LEU A 597 22.71 -14.33 0.64
CA LEU A 597 22.51 -12.92 0.39
C LEU A 597 21.20 -12.69 -0.37
N GLU A 598 20.22 -12.10 0.31
CA GLU A 598 18.93 -11.71 -0.24
C GLU A 598 18.27 -12.85 -1.05
N PRO A 599 17.94 -14.00 -0.40
CA PRO A 599 17.42 -15.20 -1.06
C PRO A 599 15.96 -15.01 -1.50
N LEU A 600 15.77 -14.15 -2.51
CA LEU A 600 14.50 -13.69 -3.06
C LEU A 600 13.98 -14.60 -4.19
N GLY A 601 14.58 -15.78 -4.37
CA GLY A 601 13.93 -16.85 -5.11
C GLY A 601 14.29 -18.22 -4.60
N LEU A 602 13.32 -19.11 -4.60
CA LEU A 602 13.49 -20.50 -4.17
C LEU A 602 12.60 -21.40 -5.01
N THR A 603 13.10 -22.57 -5.37
CA THR A 603 12.28 -23.65 -5.92
C THR A 603 12.85 -25.01 -5.51
N VAL A 604 12.03 -26.04 -5.59
CA VAL A 604 12.42 -27.43 -5.31
C VAL A 604 12.27 -28.24 -6.58
N VAL A 605 13.32 -28.93 -7.00
CA VAL A 605 13.31 -29.82 -8.17
C VAL A 605 13.83 -31.17 -7.72
N ASP A 606 13.01 -32.22 -7.85
CA ASP A 606 13.36 -33.58 -7.43
C ASP A 606 13.87 -33.64 -5.97
N ASP A 607 13.18 -32.94 -5.06
CA ASP A 607 13.56 -32.77 -3.63
C ASP A 607 14.92 -32.11 -3.39
N VAL A 608 15.50 -31.48 -4.40
CA VAL A 608 16.71 -30.64 -4.28
C VAL A 608 16.28 -29.18 -4.20
N ILE A 609 16.81 -28.47 -3.21
CA ILE A 609 16.50 -27.07 -2.95
C ILE A 609 17.47 -26.18 -3.74
N TYR A 610 16.90 -25.27 -4.53
CA TYR A 610 17.65 -24.25 -5.27
C TYR A 610 17.23 -22.87 -4.80
N VAL A 611 18.22 -22.03 -4.48
CA VAL A 611 18.01 -20.68 -3.99
C VAL A 611 18.69 -19.68 -4.92
N LEU A 612 17.90 -18.76 -5.45
CA LEU A 612 18.37 -17.61 -6.20
C LEU A 612 18.72 -16.50 -5.22
N GLN A 613 19.98 -16.08 -5.26
CA GLN A 613 20.52 -14.93 -4.56
C GLN A 613 20.78 -13.81 -5.57
N LYS A 614 21.07 -12.61 -5.06
CA LYS A 614 21.44 -11.46 -5.89
C LYS A 614 22.57 -11.77 -6.89
N HIS A 615 23.53 -12.59 -6.49
CA HIS A 615 24.79 -12.82 -7.21
C HIS A 615 24.87 -14.17 -7.93
N GLU A 616 24.10 -15.16 -7.48
CA GLU A 616 24.22 -16.53 -7.97
C GLU A 616 22.94 -17.35 -7.74
N LEU A 617 22.83 -18.45 -8.47
CA LEU A 617 21.93 -19.55 -8.18
C LEU A 617 22.71 -20.61 -7.40
N THR A 618 22.20 -21.01 -6.24
CA THR A 618 22.86 -21.95 -5.33
C THR A 618 22.00 -23.20 -5.14
N ARG A 619 22.63 -24.37 -5.23
CA ARG A 619 22.05 -25.65 -4.86
C ARG A 619 22.45 -25.97 -3.42
N LEU A 620 21.47 -26.33 -2.59
CA LEU A 620 21.69 -26.71 -1.20
C LEU A 620 21.71 -28.24 -1.07
N GLY A 621 22.72 -28.77 -0.38
CA GLY A 621 22.88 -30.20 -0.14
C GLY A 621 23.16 -30.50 1.33
N ASP A 622 22.50 -31.54 1.84
CA ASP A 622 22.81 -32.24 3.08
C ASP A 622 23.59 -33.50 2.69
N THR A 623 24.89 -33.54 3.00
CA THR A 623 25.80 -34.60 2.56
C THR A 623 26.00 -35.69 3.62
N ASP A 624 25.64 -35.44 4.88
CA ASP A 624 25.77 -36.42 5.97
C ASP A 624 24.42 -36.99 6.46
N GLY A 625 23.30 -36.42 6.02
CA GLY A 625 21.94 -36.87 6.25
C GLY A 625 21.37 -36.46 7.61
N ASP A 626 21.94 -35.44 8.28
CA ASP A 626 21.48 -34.96 9.58
C ASP A 626 20.28 -33.98 9.50
N GLY A 627 19.90 -33.57 8.29
CA GLY A 627 18.81 -32.64 8.01
C GLY A 627 19.23 -31.17 7.99
N ILE A 628 20.51 -30.87 8.13
CA ILE A 628 21.11 -29.53 8.03
C ILE A 628 21.93 -29.45 6.73
N ILE A 629 21.90 -28.30 6.07
CA ILE A 629 22.65 -28.09 4.84
C ILE A 629 24.11 -27.81 5.19
N ASP A 630 24.99 -28.71 4.75
CA ASP A 630 26.44 -28.58 4.86
C ASP A 630 27.12 -28.25 3.51
N MET A 631 26.41 -28.29 2.39
CA MET A 631 26.93 -27.94 1.05
C MET A 631 26.11 -26.84 0.39
N TYR A 632 26.79 -25.75 0.00
CA TYR A 632 26.24 -24.61 -0.72
C TYR A 632 26.92 -24.50 -2.08
N GLU A 633 26.43 -25.25 -3.07
CA GLU A 633 27.04 -25.38 -4.39
C GLU A 633 26.57 -24.28 -5.34
N THR A 634 27.50 -23.54 -5.94
CA THR A 634 27.16 -22.53 -6.96
C THR A 634 26.83 -23.21 -8.29
N VAL A 635 25.60 -23.01 -8.79
CA VAL A 635 25.13 -23.55 -10.08
C VAL A 635 25.40 -22.56 -11.21
N CYS A 636 25.13 -21.28 -10.99
CA CYS A 636 25.35 -20.23 -11.98
C CYS A 636 25.61 -18.90 -11.28
N ALA A 637 26.70 -18.22 -11.66
CA ALA A 637 27.05 -16.87 -11.22
C ALA A 637 27.55 -16.04 -12.41
N GLY A 638 26.96 -16.22 -13.59
CA GLY A 638 27.50 -15.65 -14.84
C GLY A 638 27.08 -14.21 -15.15
N TRP A 639 26.08 -13.65 -14.47
CA TRP A 639 25.55 -12.32 -14.76
C TRP A 639 26.26 -11.20 -13.99
N GLY A 640 26.44 -10.05 -14.64
CA GLY A 640 27.00 -8.86 -14.01
C GLY A 640 26.17 -8.39 -12.81
N VAL A 641 26.86 -7.93 -11.76
CA VAL A 641 26.25 -7.45 -10.52
C VAL A 641 27.06 -6.31 -9.87
N SER A 642 26.36 -5.37 -9.23
CA SER A 642 26.93 -4.31 -8.40
C SER A 642 26.57 -4.47 -6.92
N SER A 643 27.13 -3.60 -6.08
CA SER A 643 26.79 -3.51 -4.65
C SER A 643 25.49 -2.74 -4.36
N ASN A 644 24.75 -2.26 -5.36
CA ASN A 644 23.53 -1.50 -5.13
C ASN A 644 22.45 -2.32 -4.40
N PHE A 645 21.88 -1.77 -3.32
CA PHE A 645 20.94 -2.46 -2.42
C PHE A 645 19.62 -2.91 -3.06
N HIS A 646 19.25 -2.35 -4.22
CA HIS A 646 17.98 -2.62 -4.88
C HIS A 646 18.14 -3.45 -6.19
N GLU A 647 19.37 -3.87 -6.49
CA GLU A 647 19.71 -4.66 -7.68
C GLU A 647 19.44 -6.16 -7.48
N PHE A 648 18.20 -6.50 -7.09
CA PHE A 648 17.76 -7.84 -6.73
C PHE A 648 17.76 -8.84 -7.89
N ALA A 649 17.75 -10.13 -7.53
CA ALA A 649 17.38 -11.23 -8.41
C ALA A 649 16.10 -11.88 -7.87
N PHE A 650 15.05 -11.94 -8.69
CA PHE A 650 13.74 -12.46 -8.29
C PHE A 650 13.40 -13.75 -9.02
N GLY A 651 12.70 -14.66 -8.33
CA GLY A 651 12.42 -15.99 -8.86
C GLY A 651 11.90 -16.95 -7.81
N LEU A 652 11.96 -18.26 -8.02
CA LEU A 652 12.60 -19.00 -9.12
C LEU A 652 11.58 -19.96 -9.72
N VAL A 653 11.53 -20.08 -11.05
CA VAL A 653 10.65 -21.04 -11.73
C VAL A 653 11.47 -22.06 -12.50
N TYR A 654 11.16 -23.35 -12.32
CA TYR A 654 11.71 -24.42 -13.14
C TYR A 654 10.69 -24.81 -14.22
N LYS A 655 11.09 -24.77 -15.49
CA LYS A 655 10.25 -25.12 -16.63
C LYS A 655 11.08 -25.72 -17.77
N ASP A 656 10.59 -26.80 -18.36
CA ASP A 656 11.17 -27.47 -19.53
C ASP A 656 12.68 -27.80 -19.39
N GLY A 657 13.13 -28.13 -18.18
CA GLY A 657 14.53 -28.48 -17.92
C GLY A 657 15.41 -27.29 -17.48
N TYR A 658 14.88 -26.07 -17.46
CA TYR A 658 15.64 -24.85 -17.19
C TYR A 658 15.07 -24.07 -16.02
N PHE A 659 15.94 -23.31 -15.35
CA PHE A 659 15.51 -22.30 -14.39
C PHE A 659 15.30 -20.94 -15.07
N TYR A 660 14.29 -20.20 -14.63
CA TYR A 660 14.00 -18.84 -15.08
C TYR A 660 13.93 -17.89 -13.90
N ALA A 661 14.57 -16.74 -14.06
CA ALA A 661 14.65 -15.68 -13.06
C ALA A 661 14.62 -14.29 -13.73
N THR A 662 14.43 -13.26 -12.92
CA THR A 662 14.48 -11.86 -13.37
C THR A 662 15.54 -11.09 -12.60
N LEU A 663 16.26 -10.22 -13.32
CA LEU A 663 17.31 -9.37 -12.78
C LEU A 663 16.82 -7.93 -12.74
N ALA A 664 16.62 -7.37 -11.55
CA ALA A 664 16.20 -5.99 -11.37
C ALA A 664 17.33 -5.00 -11.69
N THR A 665 16.97 -3.79 -12.13
CA THR A 665 17.91 -2.69 -12.30
C THR A 665 18.32 -2.11 -10.94
N ALA A 666 19.52 -1.52 -10.86
CA ALA A 666 19.95 -0.79 -9.68
C ALA A 666 19.07 0.46 -9.49
N ILE A 667 18.55 0.65 -8.28
CA ILE A 667 17.71 1.80 -7.91
C ILE A 667 18.44 2.59 -6.83
N LEU A 668 18.46 3.90 -6.97
CA LEU A 668 18.97 4.82 -5.96
C LEU A 668 17.92 4.99 -4.87
N PRO A 669 18.34 5.37 -3.65
CA PRO A 669 17.38 5.81 -2.65
C PRO A 669 16.47 6.89 -3.24
N GLY A 670 15.17 6.75 -3.03
CA GLY A 670 14.09 7.55 -3.56
C GLY A 670 13.29 6.84 -4.64
N GLY A 671 13.93 5.94 -5.40
CA GLY A 671 13.29 5.22 -6.50
C GLY A 671 13.75 5.61 -7.90
N ALA A 672 14.73 6.49 -8.09
CA ALA A 672 15.30 6.71 -9.43
C ALA A 672 16.19 5.54 -9.85
N SER A 673 16.16 5.15 -11.13
CA SER A 673 17.15 4.20 -11.66
C SER A 673 18.57 4.79 -11.56
N ALA A 674 19.53 3.98 -11.08
CA ALA A 674 20.94 4.36 -11.03
C ALA A 674 21.53 4.54 -12.44
N GLN A 675 22.56 5.36 -12.56
CA GLN A 675 23.30 5.59 -13.81
C GLN A 675 24.81 5.62 -13.52
N PRO A 676 25.65 4.80 -14.18
CA PRO A 676 25.28 3.76 -15.15
C PRO A 676 24.62 2.53 -14.50
N GLN A 677 23.93 1.73 -15.31
CA GLN A 677 23.45 0.39 -14.93
C GLN A 677 24.46 -0.69 -15.31
N VAL A 678 24.42 -1.82 -14.60
CA VAL A 678 25.11 -3.04 -15.05
C VAL A 678 24.38 -3.59 -16.28
N PRO A 679 25.08 -3.90 -17.41
CA PRO A 679 24.43 -4.24 -18.68
C PRO A 679 23.49 -5.46 -18.66
N ASP A 680 23.69 -6.38 -17.71
CA ASP A 680 22.92 -7.62 -17.59
C ASP A 680 21.59 -7.45 -16.86
N ARG A 681 21.40 -6.31 -16.20
CA ARG A 681 20.19 -6.02 -15.42
C ARG A 681 19.01 -5.59 -16.29
N GLY A 682 17.81 -5.62 -15.71
CA GLY A 682 16.55 -5.32 -16.40
C GLY A 682 16.13 -6.41 -17.40
N LYS A 683 16.46 -7.69 -17.11
CA LYS A 683 16.28 -8.82 -18.03
C LYS A 683 15.69 -10.06 -17.36
N VAL A 684 15.08 -10.91 -18.18
CA VAL A 684 14.76 -12.30 -17.83
C VAL A 684 15.94 -13.18 -18.25
N ILE A 685 16.41 -14.05 -17.34
CA ILE A 685 17.44 -15.04 -17.61
C ILE A 685 16.87 -16.45 -17.59
N LYS A 686 17.47 -17.32 -18.39
CA LYS A 686 17.24 -18.77 -18.44
C LYS A 686 18.56 -19.47 -18.16
N ILE A 687 18.57 -20.39 -17.20
CA ILE A 687 19.78 -21.06 -16.69
C ILE A 687 19.66 -22.56 -16.93
N ASP A 688 20.70 -23.15 -17.52
CA ASP A 688 20.86 -24.60 -17.63
C ASP A 688 21.39 -25.16 -16.30
N PRO A 689 20.62 -26.03 -15.61
CA PRO A 689 21.01 -26.56 -14.32
C PRO A 689 22.20 -27.53 -14.37
N VAL A 690 22.56 -28.03 -15.55
CA VAL A 690 23.63 -29.03 -15.73
C VAL A 690 24.95 -28.36 -16.04
N THR A 691 24.96 -27.37 -16.95
CA THR A 691 26.20 -26.70 -17.36
C THR A 691 26.47 -25.43 -16.56
N GLY A 692 25.45 -24.84 -15.92
CA GLY A 692 25.56 -23.53 -15.29
C GLY A 692 25.54 -22.36 -16.28
N ASP A 693 25.41 -22.63 -17.58
CA ASP A 693 25.27 -21.60 -18.60
C ASP A 693 23.94 -20.87 -18.46
N TYR A 694 23.91 -19.61 -18.89
CA TYR A 694 22.68 -18.82 -18.92
C TYR A 694 22.55 -17.99 -20.20
N GLU A 695 21.31 -17.65 -20.55
CA GLU A 695 20.98 -16.79 -21.68
C GLU A 695 19.89 -15.76 -21.32
N PHE A 696 19.90 -14.63 -22.04
CA PHE A 696 18.86 -13.60 -21.89
C PHE A 696 17.65 -13.92 -22.77
N VAL A 697 16.47 -13.96 -22.16
CA VAL A 697 15.21 -14.27 -22.86
C VAL A 697 14.49 -13.00 -23.30
N ALA A 698 14.37 -12.03 -22.41
CA ALA A 698 13.66 -10.77 -22.63
C ALA A 698 14.32 -9.63 -21.82
N SER A 699 14.03 -8.38 -22.18
CA SER A 699 14.66 -7.19 -21.59
C SER A 699 13.67 -6.04 -21.40
N GLY A 700 14.14 -4.93 -20.81
CA GLY A 700 13.34 -3.74 -20.58
C GLY A 700 12.46 -3.84 -19.34
N LEU A 701 12.90 -4.59 -18.33
CA LEU A 701 12.31 -4.63 -16.99
C LEU A 701 12.96 -3.59 -16.07
N ARG A 702 12.27 -3.18 -15.00
CA ARG A 702 12.82 -2.27 -13.98
C ARG A 702 12.98 -2.97 -12.63
N THR A 703 11.88 -3.26 -11.95
CA THR A 703 11.87 -4.02 -10.69
C THR A 703 10.87 -5.17 -10.83
N PRO A 704 11.25 -6.26 -11.52
CA PRO A 704 10.37 -7.35 -11.83
C PRO A 704 10.23 -8.33 -10.66
N ASN A 705 9.47 -7.98 -9.61
CA ASN A 705 9.33 -8.78 -8.40
C ASN A 705 8.53 -10.07 -8.65
N GLY A 706 9.19 -11.07 -9.23
CA GLY A 706 8.66 -12.41 -9.39
C GLY A 706 8.34 -12.77 -10.84
N ILE A 707 8.60 -14.03 -11.12
CA ILE A 707 8.27 -14.73 -12.36
C ILE A 707 7.48 -15.98 -11.98
N GLY A 708 6.48 -16.33 -12.78
CA GLY A 708 5.56 -17.42 -12.45
C GLY A 708 4.97 -18.10 -13.67
N ILE A 709 4.47 -19.31 -13.45
CA ILE A 709 3.69 -20.05 -14.45
C ILE A 709 2.23 -19.58 -14.37
N GLY A 710 1.73 -19.01 -15.46
CA GLY A 710 0.39 -18.45 -15.57
C GLY A 710 -0.52 -19.28 -16.47
N VAL A 711 -1.40 -18.60 -17.22
CA VAL A 711 -2.32 -19.24 -18.17
C VAL A 711 -1.57 -19.95 -19.29
N ASP A 712 -2.18 -21.00 -19.84
CA ASP A 712 -1.59 -21.88 -20.87
C ASP A 712 -0.23 -22.50 -20.47
N ASP A 713 0.11 -22.49 -19.18
CA ASP A 713 1.39 -22.95 -18.62
C ASP A 713 2.60 -22.18 -19.20
N GLU A 714 2.38 -20.92 -19.59
CA GLU A 714 3.39 -19.97 -20.07
C GLU A 714 3.99 -19.13 -18.91
N LEU A 715 5.12 -18.47 -19.18
CA LEU A 715 5.84 -17.63 -18.20
C LEU A 715 5.32 -16.19 -18.19
N PHE A 716 5.08 -15.66 -16.99
CA PHE A 716 4.65 -14.28 -16.77
C PHE A 716 5.49 -13.59 -15.69
N VAL A 717 5.65 -12.28 -15.84
CA VAL A 717 6.40 -11.41 -14.91
C VAL A 717 5.52 -10.25 -14.49
N ALA A 718 5.59 -9.90 -13.20
CA ALA A 718 5.09 -8.64 -12.67
C ALA A 718 6.25 -7.63 -12.65
N ASP A 719 6.03 -6.41 -13.15
CA ASP A 719 7.04 -5.34 -13.13
C ASP A 719 6.47 -4.05 -12.54
N ASN A 720 7.28 -3.40 -11.71
CA ASN A 720 6.88 -2.19 -10.99
C ASN A 720 7.13 -0.94 -11.82
N GLN A 721 6.24 0.04 -11.66
CA GLN A 721 6.39 1.36 -12.24
C GLN A 721 7.67 2.11 -11.84
N GLY A 722 8.04 3.10 -12.65
CA GLY A 722 9.09 4.05 -12.37
C GLY A 722 9.48 4.84 -13.62
N ASP A 723 10.74 5.23 -13.73
CA ASP A 723 11.24 5.94 -14.91
C ASP A 723 11.06 5.08 -16.18
N TRP A 724 10.46 5.67 -17.20
CA TRP A 724 10.06 5.06 -18.48
C TRP A 724 9.04 3.92 -18.37
N LEU A 725 8.51 3.65 -17.17
CA LEU A 725 7.53 2.61 -16.92
C LEU A 725 6.32 3.22 -16.20
N PRO A 726 5.29 3.66 -16.95
CA PRO A 726 4.31 4.63 -16.45
C PRO A 726 3.37 4.10 -15.36
N SER A 727 3.16 2.78 -15.30
CA SER A 727 2.29 2.09 -14.35
C SER A 727 2.72 0.63 -14.27
N SER A 728 2.53 -0.01 -13.11
CA SER A 728 2.88 -1.41 -12.91
C SER A 728 2.12 -2.32 -13.87
N LYS A 729 2.66 -3.50 -14.20
CA LYS A 729 2.08 -4.35 -15.25
C LYS A 729 2.39 -5.84 -15.12
N ILE A 730 1.51 -6.66 -15.70
CA ILE A 730 1.74 -8.10 -15.89
C ILE A 730 2.12 -8.37 -17.35
N LEU A 731 3.23 -9.06 -17.56
CA LEU A 731 3.88 -9.27 -18.85
C LEU A 731 3.94 -10.76 -19.19
N HIS A 732 3.68 -11.09 -20.45
CA HIS A 732 3.94 -12.42 -20.99
C HIS A 732 5.37 -12.51 -21.50
N VAL A 733 6.16 -13.45 -20.98
CA VAL A 733 7.57 -13.60 -21.34
C VAL A 733 7.67 -14.31 -22.69
N THR A 734 8.29 -13.65 -23.67
CA THR A 734 8.60 -14.24 -24.98
C THR A 734 10.01 -13.87 -25.39
N GLU A 735 10.66 -14.75 -26.14
CA GLU A 735 12.02 -14.56 -26.62
C GLU A 735 12.16 -13.25 -27.43
N GLY A 736 13.14 -12.42 -27.06
CA GLY A 736 13.43 -11.14 -27.69
C GLY A 736 12.45 -10.02 -27.35
N ALA A 737 11.51 -10.22 -26.43
CA ALA A 737 10.59 -9.16 -26.01
C ALA A 737 11.32 -8.02 -25.28
N PHE A 738 10.89 -6.78 -25.56
CA PHE A 738 11.32 -5.58 -24.86
C PHE A 738 10.13 -4.96 -24.13
N PHE A 739 10.22 -4.80 -22.81
CA PHE A 739 9.12 -4.39 -21.95
C PHE A 739 9.12 -2.91 -21.56
N GLY A 740 9.94 -2.07 -22.21
CA GLY A 740 9.76 -0.62 -22.16
C GLY A 740 10.73 0.15 -21.27
N SER A 741 11.27 -0.44 -20.18
CA SER A 741 12.30 0.23 -19.37
C SER A 741 13.54 0.51 -20.20
N ARG A 742 14.04 1.75 -20.12
CA ARG A 742 15.17 2.25 -20.93
C ARG A 742 16.40 2.58 -20.11
N SER A 743 16.37 2.34 -18.79
CA SER A 743 17.40 2.79 -17.86
C SER A 743 18.77 2.15 -18.10
N VAL A 744 18.81 0.92 -18.64
CA VAL A 744 20.05 0.17 -18.87
C VAL A 744 20.82 0.62 -20.11
N ASP A 745 20.11 0.81 -21.22
CA ASP A 745 20.68 1.26 -22.49
C ASP A 745 19.68 2.18 -23.21
N PHE A 746 19.67 3.45 -22.80
CA PHE A 746 18.73 4.42 -23.35
C PHE A 746 18.93 4.60 -24.86
N GLU A 747 20.17 4.81 -25.30
CA GLU A 747 20.47 5.10 -26.71
C GLU A 747 20.16 3.91 -27.63
N GLY A 748 20.58 2.69 -27.25
CA GLY A 748 20.33 1.50 -28.04
C GLY A 748 18.86 1.09 -28.05
N THR A 749 18.13 1.33 -26.96
CA THR A 749 16.72 0.96 -26.90
C THR A 749 15.77 2.02 -27.44
N ARG A 750 16.15 3.30 -27.58
CA ARG A 750 15.25 4.44 -27.88
C ARG A 750 14.23 4.21 -29.00
N THR A 751 14.58 3.40 -30.01
CA THR A 751 13.71 3.09 -31.16
C THR A 751 13.09 1.68 -31.13
N VAL A 752 13.47 0.85 -30.16
CA VAL A 752 12.92 -0.49 -29.94
C VAL A 752 11.46 -0.36 -29.52
N LYS A 753 10.61 -1.12 -30.21
CA LYS A 753 9.17 -1.15 -29.97
C LYS A 753 8.87 -1.98 -28.73
N GLU A 754 8.17 -1.39 -27.77
CA GLU A 754 7.70 -2.08 -26.57
C GLU A 754 6.67 -3.17 -26.91
N THR A 755 6.77 -4.29 -26.19
CA THR A 755 5.77 -5.35 -26.14
C THR A 755 4.71 -4.96 -25.11
N PRO A 756 3.44 -4.77 -25.52
CA PRO A 756 2.39 -4.37 -24.60
C PRO A 756 2.15 -5.42 -23.50
N PRO A 757 1.75 -4.98 -22.28
CA PRO A 757 1.43 -5.91 -21.20
C PRO A 757 0.13 -6.68 -21.46
N VAL A 758 -0.07 -7.75 -20.70
CA VAL A 758 -1.36 -8.45 -20.61
C VAL A 758 -2.38 -7.55 -19.93
N VAL A 759 -1.99 -6.98 -18.79
CA VAL A 759 -2.76 -5.98 -18.04
C VAL A 759 -1.83 -4.89 -17.48
N TRP A 760 -2.26 -3.64 -17.58
CA TRP A 760 -1.76 -2.55 -16.74
C TRP A 760 -2.43 -2.62 -15.36
N LEU A 761 -1.69 -2.20 -14.34
CA LEU A 761 -2.11 -2.11 -12.95
C LEU A 761 -2.04 -0.64 -12.54
N PRO A 762 -3.12 0.13 -12.72
CA PRO A 762 -3.15 1.53 -12.34
C PRO A 762 -2.75 1.74 -10.87
N GLN A 763 -1.79 2.64 -10.70
CA GLN A 763 -1.21 3.00 -9.41
C GLN A 763 -2.26 3.56 -8.46
N ASP A 764 -2.18 3.17 -7.18
CA ASP A 764 -3.06 3.58 -6.08
C ASP A 764 -4.54 3.19 -6.26
N GLU A 765 -4.88 2.60 -7.41
CA GLU A 765 -6.20 2.07 -7.74
C GLU A 765 -6.26 0.56 -7.53
N ILE A 766 -5.31 -0.18 -8.12
CA ILE A 766 -5.30 -1.65 -8.03
C ILE A 766 -3.91 -2.28 -7.83
N GLY A 767 -2.82 -1.57 -8.10
CA GLY A 767 -1.49 -2.14 -7.89
C GLY A 767 -0.40 -1.09 -7.72
N ASN A 768 0.56 -1.38 -6.85
CA ASN A 768 1.66 -0.48 -6.51
C ASN A 768 3.01 -1.20 -6.58
N SER A 769 3.03 -2.47 -6.17
CA SER A 769 4.22 -3.32 -6.18
C SER A 769 3.76 -4.77 -6.39
N PRO A 770 3.34 -5.11 -7.62
CA PRO A 770 2.87 -6.45 -7.94
C PRO A 770 3.99 -7.46 -7.76
N SER A 771 3.62 -8.65 -7.29
CA SER A 771 4.55 -9.75 -7.08
C SER A 771 4.25 -10.96 -7.95
N GLN A 772 4.88 -12.10 -7.66
CA GLN A 772 4.87 -13.31 -8.48
C GLN A 772 3.46 -13.71 -9.00
N PRO A 773 3.27 -13.78 -10.33
CA PRO A 773 2.07 -14.36 -10.92
C PRO A 773 1.94 -15.87 -10.63
N ALA A 774 0.71 -16.37 -10.54
CA ALA A 774 0.41 -17.80 -10.42
C ALA A 774 -0.89 -18.17 -11.13
N LYS A 775 -1.02 -19.43 -11.55
CA LYS A 775 -2.23 -19.97 -12.20
C LYS A 775 -3.26 -20.45 -11.18
N LEU A 776 -4.52 -20.08 -11.38
CA LEU A 776 -5.67 -20.65 -10.67
C LEU A 776 -6.17 -21.91 -11.40
N THR A 777 -6.45 -22.98 -10.65
CA THR A 777 -6.93 -24.27 -11.19
C THR A 777 -8.18 -24.81 -10.49
N VAL A 778 -8.81 -23.96 -9.67
CA VAL A 778 -9.89 -24.31 -8.77
C VAL A 778 -11.17 -23.59 -9.13
N GLY A 779 -12.31 -24.28 -8.96
CA GLY A 779 -13.64 -23.73 -9.15
C GLY A 779 -13.85 -23.05 -10.52
N GLN A 780 -14.64 -21.99 -10.50
CA GLN A 780 -14.93 -21.15 -11.66
C GLN A 780 -13.73 -20.32 -12.16
N TYR A 781 -12.70 -20.15 -11.33
CA TYR A 781 -11.50 -19.39 -11.66
C TYR A 781 -10.44 -20.22 -12.38
N ALA A 782 -10.68 -21.52 -12.58
CA ALA A 782 -9.75 -22.40 -13.25
C ALA A 782 -9.40 -21.87 -14.66
N GLY A 783 -8.10 -21.75 -14.93
CA GLY A 783 -7.60 -21.20 -16.19
C GLY A 783 -7.46 -19.67 -16.20
N GLN A 784 -7.52 -19.02 -15.03
CA GLN A 784 -7.13 -17.61 -14.85
C GLN A 784 -5.81 -17.48 -14.09
N MET A 785 -5.28 -16.26 -13.97
CA MET A 785 -4.11 -15.98 -13.13
C MET A 785 -4.50 -15.20 -11.88
N VAL A 786 -3.61 -15.25 -10.89
CA VAL A 786 -3.59 -14.37 -9.73
C VAL A 786 -2.17 -13.83 -9.56
N HIS A 787 -2.01 -12.68 -8.94
CA HIS A 787 -0.71 -12.21 -8.46
C HIS A 787 -0.85 -11.57 -7.08
N GLY A 788 0.25 -11.51 -6.34
CA GLY A 788 0.31 -10.78 -5.08
C GLY A 788 0.56 -9.29 -5.29
N GLU A 789 0.30 -8.50 -4.25
CA GLU A 789 0.67 -7.10 -4.15
C GLU A 789 1.37 -6.86 -2.82
N VAL A 790 2.59 -6.31 -2.86
CA VAL A 790 3.37 -6.02 -1.65
C VAL A 790 2.85 -4.75 -0.99
N THR A 791 2.66 -3.65 -1.75
CA THR A 791 2.27 -2.34 -1.19
C THR A 791 0.77 -2.17 -1.12
N HIS A 792 0.06 -2.32 -2.24
CA HIS A 792 -1.40 -2.24 -2.27
C HIS A 792 -2.03 -3.42 -1.48
N GLY A 793 -1.27 -4.48 -1.24
CA GLY A 793 -1.67 -5.62 -0.44
C GLY A 793 -2.65 -6.56 -1.14
N GLY A 794 -2.75 -7.76 -0.60
CA GLY A 794 -3.71 -8.77 -1.05
C GLY A 794 -3.33 -9.46 -2.36
N LEU A 795 -4.31 -10.12 -2.97
CA LEU A 795 -4.19 -10.77 -4.26
C LEU A 795 -5.11 -10.11 -5.29
N LYS A 796 -4.65 -10.06 -6.53
CA LYS A 796 -5.41 -9.52 -7.68
C LYS A 796 -5.58 -10.62 -8.73
N ARG A 797 -6.79 -10.78 -9.25
CA ARG A 797 -7.13 -11.80 -10.24
C ARG A 797 -7.01 -11.22 -11.63
N VAL A 798 -6.38 -11.96 -12.54
CA VAL A 798 -6.20 -11.57 -13.94
C VAL A 798 -6.89 -12.58 -14.85
N PHE A 799 -7.90 -12.11 -15.57
CA PHE A 799 -8.46 -12.81 -16.71
C PHE A 799 -7.67 -12.42 -17.96
N ALA A 800 -7.06 -13.39 -18.63
CA ALA A 800 -6.30 -13.18 -19.85
C ALA A 800 -6.95 -13.91 -21.03
N GLU A 801 -7.09 -13.23 -22.16
CA GLU A 801 -7.57 -13.79 -23.42
C GLU A 801 -6.56 -13.57 -24.55
N LYS A 802 -6.68 -14.35 -25.63
CA LYS A 802 -5.88 -14.19 -26.85
C LYS A 802 -6.71 -13.52 -27.95
N VAL A 803 -6.35 -12.30 -28.33
CA VAL A 803 -6.88 -11.62 -29.53
C VAL A 803 -5.80 -11.62 -30.61
N ASP A 804 -6.08 -12.24 -31.75
CA ASP A 804 -5.11 -12.51 -32.83
C ASP A 804 -3.82 -13.18 -32.32
N GLY A 805 -3.95 -14.13 -31.39
CA GLY A 805 -2.83 -14.88 -30.80
C GLY A 805 -1.95 -14.09 -29.83
N LYS A 806 -2.35 -12.88 -29.41
CA LYS A 806 -1.64 -12.07 -28.42
C LYS A 806 -2.49 -11.87 -27.17
N TYR A 807 -1.85 -11.94 -26.00
CA TYR A 807 -2.54 -11.76 -24.73
C TYR A 807 -2.94 -10.29 -24.50
N GLN A 808 -4.12 -10.15 -23.92
CA GLN A 808 -4.66 -8.93 -23.30
C GLN A 808 -5.72 -9.37 -22.30
N GLY A 809 -6.24 -8.49 -21.44
CA GLY A 809 -7.20 -8.95 -20.45
C GLY A 809 -7.66 -7.93 -19.44
N ALA A 810 -8.31 -8.42 -18.38
CA ALA A 810 -8.80 -7.63 -17.27
C ALA A 810 -8.15 -8.05 -15.95
N VAL A 811 -7.92 -7.08 -15.07
CA VAL A 811 -7.55 -7.29 -13.68
C VAL A 811 -8.71 -6.89 -12.77
N PHE A 812 -8.90 -7.69 -11.71
CA PHE A 812 -9.95 -7.54 -10.71
C PHE A 812 -9.32 -7.53 -9.31
N ARG A 813 -9.91 -6.76 -8.40
CA ARG A 813 -9.69 -6.95 -6.96
C ARG A 813 -10.17 -8.38 -6.61
N PHE A 814 -9.45 -9.09 -5.74
CA PHE A 814 -9.79 -10.49 -5.45
C PHE A 814 -9.76 -10.83 -3.96
N VAL A 815 -8.60 -10.85 -3.32
CA VAL A 815 -8.47 -11.21 -1.89
C VAL A 815 -7.77 -10.09 -1.14
N GLN A 816 -8.29 -9.66 0.01
CA GLN A 816 -7.55 -8.91 1.02
C GLN A 816 -7.60 -9.67 2.37
N GLY A 817 -7.49 -8.96 3.51
CA GLY A 817 -7.52 -9.58 4.84
C GLY A 817 -6.28 -10.40 5.22
N LEU A 818 -5.23 -10.39 4.40
CA LEU A 818 -3.99 -11.15 4.65
C LEU A 818 -3.09 -10.50 5.71
N GLU A 819 -2.16 -11.28 6.28
CA GLU A 819 -1.28 -10.87 7.39
C GLU A 819 -0.29 -9.77 7.01
N ALA A 820 0.19 -9.75 5.75
CA ALA A 820 1.26 -8.87 5.26
C ALA A 820 1.11 -8.57 3.75
N GLY A 821 2.00 -7.73 3.21
CA GLY A 821 2.16 -7.57 1.76
C GLY A 821 2.61 -8.90 1.13
N VAL A 822 2.08 -9.25 -0.05
CA VAL A 822 2.30 -10.59 -0.64
C VAL A 822 3.49 -10.57 -1.59
N ASN A 823 4.53 -11.34 -1.29
CA ASN A 823 5.73 -11.45 -2.12
C ASN A 823 5.77 -12.70 -3.00
N ARG A 824 5.36 -13.86 -2.46
CA ARG A 824 5.49 -15.15 -3.14
C ARG A 824 4.18 -15.93 -3.13
N LEU A 825 3.89 -16.55 -4.27
CA LEU A 825 2.75 -17.44 -4.46
C LEU A 825 3.22 -18.77 -5.02
N VAL A 826 2.90 -19.86 -4.32
CA VAL A 826 3.18 -21.22 -4.79
C VAL A 826 1.88 -22.00 -4.73
N ARG A 827 1.57 -22.70 -5.81
CA ARG A 827 0.44 -23.62 -5.84
C ARG A 827 0.88 -24.95 -5.23
N SER A 828 0.10 -25.45 -4.28
CA SER A 828 0.23 -26.80 -3.73
C SER A 828 -0.44 -27.85 -4.63
N ASP A 829 -0.07 -29.11 -4.46
CA ASP A 829 -0.62 -30.25 -5.23
C ASP A 829 -2.15 -30.39 -5.14
N ASP A 830 -2.72 -30.02 -3.99
CA ASP A 830 -4.17 -30.02 -3.74
C ASP A 830 -4.91 -28.86 -4.43
N GLY A 831 -4.19 -27.95 -5.09
CA GLY A 831 -4.74 -26.76 -5.75
C GLY A 831 -4.83 -25.53 -4.85
N SER A 832 -4.46 -25.63 -3.56
CA SER A 832 -4.36 -24.49 -2.64
C SER A 832 -3.25 -23.53 -3.06
N LEU A 833 -3.36 -22.28 -2.65
CA LEU A 833 -2.31 -21.26 -2.82
C LEU A 833 -1.60 -21.02 -1.49
N LEU A 834 -0.30 -21.30 -1.45
CA LEU A 834 0.60 -20.84 -0.41
C LEU A 834 0.96 -19.38 -0.66
N VAL A 835 0.87 -18.57 0.38
CA VAL A 835 1.00 -17.12 0.35
C VAL A 835 2.11 -16.70 1.30
N GLY A 836 3.21 -16.22 0.72
CA GLY A 836 4.37 -15.69 1.43
C GLY A 836 4.28 -14.19 1.61
N GLY A 837 4.24 -13.74 2.85
CA GLY A 837 4.20 -12.34 3.25
C GLY A 837 5.58 -11.72 3.46
N ILE A 838 5.72 -10.44 3.14
CA ILE A 838 6.95 -9.65 3.36
C ILE A 838 6.59 -8.24 3.84
N GLY A 839 7.57 -7.55 4.42
CA GLY A 839 7.46 -6.16 4.84
C GLY A 839 8.82 -5.52 5.11
N ASN A 840 8.92 -4.25 4.74
CA ASN A 840 9.96 -3.30 5.08
C ASN A 840 9.32 -1.90 4.92
N PRO A 841 9.84 -0.81 5.53
CA PRO A 841 9.31 0.52 5.32
C PRO A 841 9.24 0.91 3.84
N GLY A 842 8.42 1.93 3.56
CA GLY A 842 8.21 2.40 2.20
C GLY A 842 7.37 1.47 1.35
N ASN A 843 7.75 1.28 0.08
CA ASN A 843 6.99 0.50 -0.89
C ASN A 843 7.15 -1.03 -0.72
N TRP A 844 7.87 -1.51 0.29
CA TRP A 844 8.12 -2.94 0.53
C TRP A 844 7.26 -3.54 1.64
N GLY A 845 6.10 -2.95 1.93
CA GLY A 845 5.12 -3.52 2.86
C GLY A 845 3.72 -2.96 2.62
N HIS A 846 2.72 -3.57 3.24
CA HIS A 846 1.32 -3.13 3.18
C HIS A 846 0.96 -2.41 4.48
N GLU A 847 0.42 -1.21 4.35
CA GLU A 847 0.09 -0.33 5.48
C GLU A 847 -0.86 -1.02 6.48
N GLY A 848 -0.57 -0.85 7.78
CA GLY A 848 -1.37 -1.42 8.87
C GLY A 848 -1.31 -2.95 8.99
N LYS A 849 -0.39 -3.62 8.28
CA LYS A 849 -0.18 -5.08 8.32
C LYS A 849 1.17 -5.46 8.92
N GLN A 850 1.35 -6.76 9.15
CA GLN A 850 2.63 -7.31 9.61
C GLN A 850 3.68 -7.22 8.51
N TRP A 851 4.94 -7.34 8.89
CA TRP A 851 6.07 -7.37 7.95
C TRP A 851 6.51 -8.79 7.56
N TYR A 852 5.77 -9.78 8.02
CA TYR A 852 6.04 -11.19 7.80
C TYR A 852 4.71 -11.92 7.68
N GLY A 853 4.70 -13.08 7.03
CA GLY A 853 3.49 -13.87 6.92
C GLY A 853 3.70 -15.16 6.17
N LEU A 854 2.97 -16.20 6.56
CA LEU A 854 2.89 -17.45 5.80
C LEU A 854 1.51 -18.05 5.98
N GLN A 855 0.72 -18.02 4.90
CA GLN A 855 -0.68 -18.40 4.91
C GLN A 855 -1.01 -19.32 3.73
N ARG A 856 -2.16 -19.98 3.81
CA ARG A 856 -2.70 -20.85 2.77
C ARG A 856 -4.14 -20.46 2.48
N LEU A 857 -4.46 -20.29 1.20
CA LEU A 857 -5.82 -20.11 0.70
C LEU A 857 -6.29 -21.41 0.04
N THR A 858 -7.39 -21.96 0.56
CA THR A 858 -8.00 -23.20 0.08
C THR A 858 -9.37 -22.89 -0.50
N PHE A 859 -9.64 -23.31 -1.73
CA PHE A 859 -10.97 -23.13 -2.32
C PHE A 859 -11.99 -24.00 -1.57
N ASN A 860 -13.04 -23.39 -1.04
CA ASN A 860 -14.01 -24.07 -0.15
C ASN A 860 -15.23 -24.65 -0.89
N GLY A 861 -15.32 -24.45 -2.20
CA GLY A 861 -16.43 -24.94 -3.03
C GLY A 861 -17.61 -23.97 -3.13
N GLU A 862 -17.62 -22.90 -2.35
CA GLU A 862 -18.64 -21.86 -2.45
C GLU A 862 -18.37 -20.93 -3.64
N THR A 863 -19.44 -20.35 -4.15
CA THR A 863 -19.38 -19.31 -5.18
C THR A 863 -19.47 -17.94 -4.53
N THR A 864 -18.82 -16.94 -5.11
CA THR A 864 -19.02 -15.51 -4.77
C THR A 864 -19.55 -14.81 -6.01
N PHE A 865 -20.56 -13.94 -5.87
CA PHE A 865 -21.11 -13.19 -7.00
C PHE A 865 -20.15 -12.06 -7.43
N GLU A 866 -19.61 -12.13 -8.65
CA GLU A 866 -18.66 -11.15 -9.18
C GLU A 866 -18.55 -11.25 -10.72
N MET A 867 -17.84 -10.29 -11.33
CA MET A 867 -17.43 -10.37 -12.74
C MET A 867 -16.35 -11.45 -12.92
N LEU A 868 -16.70 -12.60 -13.48
CA LEU A 868 -15.78 -13.71 -13.73
C LEU A 868 -14.79 -13.40 -14.86
N ALA A 869 -15.25 -12.82 -15.97
CA ALA A 869 -14.43 -12.58 -17.15
C ALA A 869 -14.95 -11.39 -17.95
N ILE A 870 -14.05 -10.64 -18.58
CA ILE A 870 -14.37 -9.57 -19.53
C ILE A 870 -13.63 -9.88 -20.81
N GLU A 871 -14.36 -10.08 -21.90
CA GLU A 871 -13.80 -10.51 -23.18
C GLU A 871 -14.07 -9.46 -24.27
N ALA A 872 -13.04 -9.04 -24.99
CA ALA A 872 -13.19 -8.09 -26.08
C ALA A 872 -13.95 -8.72 -27.25
N ARG A 873 -14.94 -7.99 -27.75
CA ARG A 873 -15.75 -8.35 -28.91
C ARG A 873 -15.80 -7.21 -29.92
N THR A 874 -16.28 -7.51 -31.11
CA THR A 874 -16.52 -6.49 -32.12
C THR A 874 -17.52 -5.46 -31.60
N GLY A 875 -17.05 -4.24 -31.36
CA GLY A 875 -17.86 -3.10 -30.92
C GLY A 875 -18.16 -3.06 -29.42
N GLY A 876 -17.52 -3.87 -28.58
CA GLY A 876 -17.89 -3.94 -27.16
C GLY A 876 -17.18 -5.03 -26.36
N PHE A 877 -17.76 -5.38 -25.21
CA PHE A 877 -17.27 -6.43 -24.33
C PHE A 877 -18.37 -7.40 -23.93
N ASP A 878 -18.02 -8.68 -23.88
CA ASP A 878 -18.77 -9.70 -23.16
C ASP A 878 -18.28 -9.70 -21.70
N ILE A 879 -19.18 -9.50 -20.72
CA ILE A 879 -18.88 -9.67 -19.29
C ILE A 879 -19.64 -10.90 -18.80
N SER A 880 -18.92 -11.86 -18.23
CA SER A 880 -19.50 -13.05 -17.60
C SER A 880 -19.49 -12.88 -16.08
N PHE A 881 -20.57 -13.26 -15.42
CA PHE A 881 -20.72 -13.28 -13.97
C PHE A 881 -20.69 -14.72 -13.46
N THR A 882 -20.30 -14.88 -12.20
CA THR A 882 -20.21 -16.18 -11.52
C THR A 882 -21.56 -16.77 -11.14
N GLU A 883 -22.57 -15.93 -10.95
CA GLU A 883 -23.96 -16.29 -10.71
C GLU A 883 -24.88 -15.50 -11.66
N ALA A 884 -26.13 -15.95 -11.81
CA ALA A 884 -27.13 -15.23 -12.60
C ALA A 884 -27.54 -13.93 -11.89
N ILE A 885 -27.63 -12.83 -12.65
CA ILE A 885 -28.11 -11.53 -12.17
C ILE A 885 -29.61 -11.65 -11.87
N ASP A 886 -30.03 -11.15 -10.71
CA ASP A 886 -31.42 -11.16 -10.27
C ASP A 886 -32.33 -10.31 -11.20
N ASP A 887 -33.54 -10.80 -11.52
CA ASP A 887 -34.45 -10.13 -12.48
C ASP A 887 -35.05 -8.83 -11.96
N ARG A 888 -35.04 -8.63 -10.63
CA ARG A 888 -35.43 -7.36 -10.01
C ARG A 888 -34.52 -6.22 -10.51
N PHE A 889 -33.29 -6.52 -10.92
CA PHE A 889 -32.31 -5.55 -11.39
C PHE A 889 -32.32 -5.47 -12.92
N VAL A 890 -33.18 -4.59 -13.44
CA VAL A 890 -33.21 -4.27 -14.87
C VAL A 890 -31.97 -3.44 -15.24
N LEU A 891 -30.90 -4.10 -15.70
CA LEU A 891 -29.71 -3.44 -16.27
C LEU A 891 -30.06 -2.41 -17.35
N ASP A 892 -29.61 -1.18 -17.15
CA ASP A 892 -29.65 -0.06 -18.09
C ASP A 892 -28.23 0.20 -18.64
N PRO A 893 -28.06 0.74 -19.87
CA PRO A 893 -26.76 1.18 -20.33
C PRO A 893 -26.01 2.11 -19.34
N GLU A 894 -26.71 2.91 -18.54
CA GLU A 894 -26.12 3.77 -17.50
C GLU A 894 -25.56 2.98 -16.29
N THR A 895 -25.93 1.71 -16.10
CA THR A 895 -25.40 0.85 -15.02
C THR A 895 -23.90 0.62 -15.14
N PHE A 896 -23.34 0.67 -16.36
CA PHE A 896 -21.93 0.47 -16.63
C PHE A 896 -21.25 1.78 -17.05
N ASN A 897 -20.38 2.29 -16.19
CA ASN A 897 -19.55 3.45 -16.48
C ASN A 897 -18.22 3.00 -17.04
N VAL A 898 -17.89 3.47 -18.24
CA VAL A 898 -16.67 3.06 -18.94
C VAL A 898 -15.81 4.27 -19.22
N HIS A 899 -14.60 4.28 -18.68
CA HIS A 899 -13.57 5.28 -18.94
C HIS A 899 -12.45 4.64 -19.73
N GLN A 900 -11.84 5.38 -20.66
CA GLN A 900 -10.73 4.90 -21.48
C GLN A 900 -9.60 5.94 -21.48
N TRP A 901 -8.36 5.50 -21.29
CA TRP A 901 -7.15 6.35 -21.37
C TRP A 901 -5.96 5.58 -21.94
N LYS A 902 -4.84 6.27 -22.11
CA LYS A 902 -3.54 5.67 -22.45
C LYS A 902 -2.47 6.12 -21.46
N TYR A 903 -1.39 5.34 -21.37
CA TYR A 903 -0.19 5.72 -20.65
C TYR A 903 0.89 6.23 -21.61
N VAL A 904 1.68 7.19 -21.14
CA VAL A 904 2.86 7.72 -21.84
C VAL A 904 4.09 7.51 -20.95
N PRO A 905 5.12 6.80 -21.43
CA PRO A 905 6.40 6.70 -20.73
C PRO A 905 7.11 8.07 -20.64
N THR A 906 7.60 8.43 -19.46
CA THR A 906 8.37 9.65 -19.20
C THR A 906 9.68 9.29 -18.50
N ALA A 907 10.64 10.22 -18.43
CA ALA A 907 11.85 10.02 -17.64
C ALA A 907 11.59 10.11 -16.12
N GLU A 908 10.49 10.77 -15.75
CA GLU A 908 10.04 10.89 -14.36
C GLU A 908 9.46 9.57 -13.86
N TYR A 909 9.35 9.44 -12.54
CA TYR A 909 8.75 8.28 -11.92
C TYR A 909 7.25 8.19 -12.26
N GLY A 910 6.83 7.06 -12.86
CA GLY A 910 5.45 6.84 -13.28
C GLY A 910 5.09 7.64 -14.55
N GLY A 911 3.83 7.63 -14.95
CA GLY A 911 3.40 8.37 -16.13
C GLY A 911 1.92 8.71 -16.14
N PRO A 912 1.53 9.84 -16.76
CA PRO A 912 0.18 10.34 -16.68
C PRO A 912 -0.79 9.48 -17.48
N LYS A 913 -2.05 9.44 -17.02
CA LYS A 913 -3.20 9.04 -17.85
C LYS A 913 -3.45 10.17 -18.86
N VAL A 914 -3.39 9.85 -20.15
CA VAL A 914 -3.68 10.80 -21.24
C VAL A 914 -4.88 10.35 -22.07
N ASP A 915 -5.50 11.30 -22.77
CA ASP A 915 -6.70 11.07 -23.58
C ASP A 915 -7.86 10.41 -22.80
N GLU A 916 -7.97 10.71 -21.50
CA GLU A 916 -9.04 10.15 -20.68
C GLU A 916 -10.41 10.62 -21.16
N VAL A 917 -11.30 9.66 -21.41
CA VAL A 917 -12.65 9.92 -21.91
C VAL A 917 -13.64 8.90 -21.38
N LYS A 918 -14.82 9.38 -20.96
CA LYS A 918 -15.98 8.53 -20.68
C LYS A 918 -16.60 8.07 -22.00
N LEU A 919 -16.70 6.75 -22.21
CA LEU A 919 -17.35 6.14 -23.36
C LEU A 919 -18.80 5.79 -23.02
N PRO A 920 -19.78 6.16 -23.86
CA PRO A 920 -21.16 5.77 -23.64
C PRO A 920 -21.33 4.27 -23.93
N VAL A 921 -22.03 3.56 -23.05
CA VAL A 921 -22.62 2.26 -23.38
C VAL A 921 -23.90 2.54 -24.14
N SER A 922 -23.97 2.07 -25.39
CA SER A 922 -25.09 2.36 -26.29
C SER A 922 -26.21 1.32 -26.22
N ALA A 923 -25.88 0.09 -25.85
CA ALA A 923 -26.84 -0.98 -25.63
C ALA A 923 -26.23 -2.05 -24.72
N ILE A 924 -27.10 -2.79 -24.03
CA ILE A 924 -26.75 -4.00 -23.29
C ILE A 924 -27.56 -5.16 -23.84
N THR A 925 -26.94 -6.32 -24.05
CA THR A 925 -27.66 -7.57 -24.32
C THR A 925 -27.40 -8.53 -23.17
N VAL A 926 -28.44 -8.99 -22.50
CA VAL A 926 -28.33 -9.97 -21.40
C VAL A 926 -28.71 -11.34 -21.94
N ASP A 927 -27.89 -12.35 -21.68
CA ASP A 927 -28.17 -13.73 -22.10
C ASP A 927 -29.38 -14.33 -21.36
N GLU A 928 -29.92 -15.43 -21.88
CA GLU A 928 -31.12 -16.07 -21.30
C GLU A 928 -30.92 -16.52 -19.85
N ASN A 929 -29.70 -16.90 -19.46
CA ASN A 929 -29.39 -17.33 -18.09
C ASN A 929 -29.02 -16.18 -17.16
N ARG A 930 -28.96 -14.93 -17.66
CA ARG A 930 -28.53 -13.73 -16.90
C ARG A 930 -27.14 -13.84 -16.29
N THR A 931 -26.30 -14.74 -16.82
CA THR A 931 -24.91 -14.93 -16.38
C THR A 931 -23.91 -14.20 -17.27
N LYS A 932 -24.37 -13.65 -18.41
CA LYS A 932 -23.51 -12.97 -19.37
C LYS A 932 -24.19 -11.75 -19.97
N VAL A 933 -23.46 -10.65 -20.06
CA VAL A 933 -23.91 -9.41 -20.70
C VAL A 933 -22.96 -9.00 -21.80
N PHE A 934 -23.50 -8.49 -22.91
CA PHE A 934 -22.72 -7.81 -23.93
C PHE A 934 -22.97 -6.30 -23.84
N LEU A 935 -21.90 -5.54 -23.59
CA LEU A 935 -21.91 -4.07 -23.58
C LEU A 935 -21.48 -3.57 -24.96
N GLU A 936 -22.36 -2.86 -25.67
CA GLU A 936 -22.05 -2.24 -26.95
C GLU A 936 -21.48 -0.83 -26.74
N ILE A 937 -20.19 -0.65 -27.00
CA ILE A 937 -19.42 0.56 -26.68
C ILE A 937 -18.81 1.14 -27.96
N PRO A 938 -19.44 2.15 -28.58
CA PRO A 938 -18.84 2.84 -29.71
C PRO A 938 -17.60 3.63 -29.28
N GLY A 939 -16.58 3.66 -30.15
CA GLY A 939 -15.40 4.51 -29.96
C GLY A 939 -14.22 3.87 -29.21
N LEU A 940 -14.26 2.54 -28.97
CA LEU A 940 -13.11 1.78 -28.46
C LEU A 940 -11.85 2.02 -29.30
N LYS A 941 -10.72 2.26 -28.64
CA LYS A 941 -9.43 2.46 -29.29
C LYS A 941 -8.44 1.40 -28.83
N ALA A 942 -7.71 0.80 -29.77
CA ALA A 942 -6.59 -0.08 -29.43
C ALA A 942 -5.44 0.70 -28.75
N GLY A 943 -4.68 -0.01 -27.91
CA GLY A 943 -3.57 0.50 -27.11
C GLY A 943 -4.05 1.41 -25.98
N SER A 944 -5.16 1.06 -25.32
CA SER A 944 -5.72 1.81 -24.18
C SER A 944 -6.00 0.92 -22.99
N VAL A 945 -6.17 1.54 -21.82
CA VAL A 945 -6.77 0.91 -20.65
C VAL A 945 -8.21 1.39 -20.54
N LEU A 946 -9.10 0.48 -20.13
CA LEU A 946 -10.49 0.77 -19.83
C LEU A 946 -10.76 0.48 -18.37
N TYR A 947 -11.37 1.42 -17.68
CA TYR A 947 -11.97 1.21 -16.37
C TYR A 947 -13.46 0.99 -16.56
N ILE A 948 -13.95 -0.16 -16.10
CA ILE A 948 -15.35 -0.57 -16.16
C ILE A 948 -15.87 -0.62 -14.73
N TYR A 949 -16.83 0.25 -14.42
CA TYR A 949 -17.43 0.40 -13.11
C TYR A 949 -18.93 0.13 -13.18
N VAL A 950 -19.42 -0.77 -12.33
CA VAL A 950 -20.83 -1.09 -12.17
C VAL A 950 -21.42 -0.20 -11.08
N SER A 951 -22.18 0.83 -11.46
CA SER A 951 -22.64 1.88 -10.52
C SER A 951 -23.91 1.55 -9.74
N ASP A 952 -24.66 0.54 -10.16
CA ASP A 952 -25.85 0.09 -9.43
C ASP A 952 -25.48 -1.19 -8.65
N PRO A 953 -25.95 -1.36 -7.39
CA PRO A 953 -25.63 -2.52 -6.58
C PRO A 953 -26.33 -3.76 -7.13
N LEU A 954 -25.67 -4.44 -8.06
CA LEU A 954 -26.18 -5.67 -8.63
C LEU A 954 -26.15 -6.79 -7.60
N ARG A 955 -27.19 -7.64 -7.65
CA ARG A 955 -27.27 -8.87 -6.88
C ARG A 955 -27.48 -10.08 -7.78
N SER A 956 -27.04 -11.22 -7.29
CA SER A 956 -27.37 -12.51 -7.89
C SER A 956 -28.78 -12.97 -7.52
N GLU A 957 -29.33 -13.94 -8.25
CA GLU A 957 -30.57 -14.64 -7.88
C GLU A 957 -30.55 -15.26 -6.48
N SER A 958 -29.35 -15.51 -5.93
CA SER A 958 -29.13 -15.98 -4.56
C SER A 958 -29.06 -14.84 -3.54
N ASP A 959 -29.44 -13.63 -3.94
CA ASP A 959 -29.43 -12.39 -3.15
C ASP A 959 -28.04 -11.99 -2.61
N ARG A 960 -26.97 -12.30 -3.36
CA ARG A 960 -25.59 -11.92 -3.02
C ARG A 960 -25.19 -10.65 -3.76
N SER A 961 -24.63 -9.68 -3.04
CA SER A 961 -24.04 -8.48 -3.66
C SER A 961 -22.77 -8.83 -4.45
N LEU A 962 -22.44 -8.01 -5.44
CA LEU A 962 -21.14 -8.08 -6.11
C LEU A 962 -20.02 -7.99 -5.07
N TRP A 963 -19.01 -8.85 -5.22
CA TRP A 963 -17.80 -8.76 -4.41
C TRP A 963 -17.02 -7.49 -4.70
N THR A 964 -16.91 -7.14 -5.98
CA THR A 964 -16.24 -5.92 -6.44
C THR A 964 -16.94 -5.32 -7.65
N THR A 965 -17.10 -3.99 -7.70
CA THR A 965 -17.80 -3.29 -8.79
C THR A 965 -16.89 -2.82 -9.94
N GLU A 966 -15.57 -2.96 -9.81
CA GLU A 966 -14.58 -2.44 -10.77
C GLU A 966 -13.82 -3.54 -11.52
N ALA A 967 -13.42 -3.22 -12.74
CA ALA A 967 -12.40 -3.95 -13.47
C ALA A 967 -11.58 -3.01 -14.37
N TRP A 968 -10.30 -3.32 -14.56
CA TRP A 968 -9.42 -2.62 -15.48
C TRP A 968 -9.05 -3.54 -16.62
N TYR A 969 -9.50 -3.22 -17.83
CA TYR A 969 -9.23 -3.98 -19.04
C TYR A 969 -8.15 -3.30 -19.88
N THR A 970 -7.09 -4.02 -20.24
CA THR A 970 -6.06 -3.54 -21.17
C THR A 970 -6.40 -3.96 -22.60
N LEU A 971 -6.79 -3.00 -23.44
CA LEU A 971 -7.21 -3.22 -24.82
C LEU A 971 -6.07 -2.95 -25.80
N ASN A 972 -5.21 -3.94 -25.99
CA ASN A 972 -4.10 -3.85 -26.95
C ASN A 972 -4.58 -3.90 -28.41
N ARG A 973 -5.61 -4.69 -28.69
CA ARG A 973 -6.16 -4.93 -30.03
C ARG A 973 -7.69 -4.95 -29.99
N LEU A 974 -8.30 -4.40 -31.03
CA LEU A 974 -9.73 -4.56 -31.27
C LEU A 974 -10.03 -5.99 -31.71
N SER A 975 -11.06 -6.60 -31.16
CA SER A 975 -11.45 -7.97 -31.47
C SER A 975 -12.30 -8.05 -32.74
N GLY A 976 -11.89 -8.90 -33.67
CA GLY A 976 -12.72 -9.31 -34.83
C GLY A 976 -13.78 -10.36 -34.49
N ILE A 977 -13.81 -10.84 -33.24
CA ILE A 977 -14.76 -11.84 -32.76
C ILE A 977 -16.06 -11.14 -32.36
N LYS A 978 -17.17 -11.51 -32.98
CA LYS A 978 -18.49 -10.98 -32.59
C LYS A 978 -18.93 -11.59 -31.25
N SER A 979 -19.70 -10.82 -30.47
CA SER A 979 -20.36 -11.37 -29.29
C SER A 979 -21.26 -12.54 -29.68
N SER A 980 -21.21 -13.61 -28.87
CA SER A 980 -22.12 -14.74 -28.97
C SER A 980 -23.34 -14.59 -28.04
N VAL A 981 -23.42 -13.50 -27.27
CA VAL A 981 -24.52 -13.24 -26.35
C VAL A 981 -25.79 -12.97 -27.16
N ALA A 982 -26.72 -13.93 -27.09
CA ALA A 982 -28.06 -13.80 -27.63
C ALA A 982 -29.03 -13.71 -26.46
N GLY A 983 -29.87 -12.68 -26.46
CA GLY A 983 -30.87 -12.49 -25.42
C GLY A 983 -31.52 -11.11 -25.51
N ILE A 984 -31.98 -10.59 -24.37
CA ILE A 984 -32.75 -9.34 -24.33
C ILE A 984 -31.82 -8.17 -24.56
N ARG A 985 -31.93 -7.55 -25.75
CA ARG A 985 -31.20 -6.33 -26.09
C ARG A 985 -31.97 -5.09 -25.62
N ARG A 986 -31.31 -4.27 -24.82
CA ARG A 986 -31.79 -3.01 -24.27
C ARG A 986 -30.94 -1.89 -24.87
N ALA A 987 -31.53 -1.16 -25.83
CA ALA A 987 -30.82 -0.16 -26.63
C ALA A 987 -31.14 1.29 -26.22
N GLU A 988 -32.13 1.49 -25.35
CA GLU A 988 -32.54 2.80 -24.85
C GLU A 988 -32.98 2.68 -23.39
N LYS A 989 -32.74 3.74 -22.62
CA LYS A 989 -33.24 3.91 -21.26
C LYS A 989 -34.73 3.64 -21.23
N ALA A 990 -35.20 2.86 -20.26
CA ALA A 990 -36.63 2.55 -20.13
C ALA A 990 -37.44 3.85 -20.20
N LEU A 991 -38.42 3.91 -21.11
CA LEU A 991 -39.24 5.11 -21.28
C LEU A 991 -39.95 5.43 -19.96
N GLU A 992 -39.77 6.65 -19.47
CA GLU A 992 -40.35 7.10 -18.20
C GLU A 992 -41.88 6.92 -18.22
N ASN A 993 -42.40 6.40 -17.11
CA ASN A 993 -43.81 6.12 -16.88
C ASN A 993 -44.44 5.17 -17.92
N THR A 994 -43.67 4.17 -18.36
CA THR A 994 -44.16 3.07 -19.20
C THR A 994 -43.86 1.72 -18.55
N LEU A 995 -44.60 0.69 -18.97
CA LEU A 995 -44.30 -0.71 -18.62
C LEU A 995 -43.55 -1.36 -19.78
N THR A 996 -42.50 -2.09 -19.47
CA THR A 996 -41.82 -2.97 -20.41
C THR A 996 -42.69 -4.20 -20.72
N GLU A 997 -42.36 -4.93 -21.78
CA GLU A 997 -43.08 -6.18 -22.12
C GLU A 997 -42.98 -7.22 -20.99
N SER A 998 -41.84 -7.30 -20.29
CA SER A 998 -41.67 -8.18 -19.12
C SER A 998 -42.57 -7.74 -17.97
N GLU A 999 -42.58 -6.44 -17.67
CA GLU A 999 -43.42 -5.89 -16.60
C GLU A 999 -44.90 -6.17 -16.85
N VAL A 1000 -45.37 -6.03 -18.10
CA VAL A 1000 -46.73 -6.40 -18.49
C VAL A 1000 -46.99 -7.90 -18.31
N ALA A 1001 -46.05 -8.76 -18.71
CA ALA A 1001 -46.17 -10.21 -18.58
C ALA A 1001 -46.20 -10.68 -17.12
N GLU A 1002 -45.51 -9.96 -16.24
CA GLU A 1002 -45.44 -10.20 -14.80
C GLU A 1002 -46.61 -9.57 -14.02
N GLY A 1003 -47.51 -8.85 -14.69
CA GLY A 1003 -48.70 -8.27 -14.05
C GLY A 1003 -48.46 -6.93 -13.34
N TRP A 1004 -47.39 -6.20 -13.69
CA TRP A 1004 -47.21 -4.82 -13.23
C TRP A 1004 -48.24 -3.88 -13.84
N GLU A 1005 -48.66 -2.89 -13.06
CA GLU A 1005 -49.51 -1.79 -13.49
C GLU A 1005 -48.92 -0.42 -13.12
N LEU A 1006 -49.19 0.61 -13.93
CA LEU A 1006 -48.78 1.98 -13.62
C LEU A 1006 -49.75 2.60 -12.62
N LEU A 1007 -49.25 3.11 -11.49
CA LEU A 1007 -49.98 4.03 -10.61
C LEU A 1007 -49.91 5.48 -11.09
N PHE A 1008 -48.99 5.79 -12.02
CA PHE A 1008 -48.85 7.09 -12.65
C PHE A 1008 -48.26 6.95 -14.06
N ASP A 1009 -48.92 7.50 -15.07
CA ASP A 1009 -48.55 7.40 -16.49
C ASP A 1009 -47.75 8.63 -17.00
N GLY A 1010 -47.30 9.49 -16.08
CA GLY A 1010 -46.64 10.75 -16.41
C GLY A 1010 -47.58 11.88 -16.83
N LYS A 1011 -48.91 11.64 -16.87
CA LYS A 1011 -49.89 12.60 -17.42
C LYS A 1011 -51.12 12.79 -16.53
N LYS A 1012 -51.63 11.72 -15.93
CA LYS A 1012 -52.87 11.70 -15.16
C LYS A 1012 -52.61 11.22 -13.74
N ILE A 1013 -53.29 11.88 -12.80
CA ILE A 1013 -53.24 11.58 -11.36
C ILE A 1013 -54.55 10.91 -10.88
N ASP A 1014 -55.24 10.22 -11.78
CA ASP A 1014 -56.58 9.67 -11.57
C ASP A 1014 -56.62 8.45 -10.66
N LYS A 1015 -55.50 7.73 -10.49
CA LYS A 1015 -55.36 6.63 -9.52
C LYS A 1015 -55.16 7.08 -8.06
N TRP A 1016 -55.02 8.39 -7.83
CA TRP A 1016 -54.77 8.98 -6.52
C TRP A 1016 -55.91 9.89 -6.06
N VAL A 1017 -56.07 10.03 -4.75
CA VAL A 1017 -56.92 11.03 -4.08
C VAL A 1017 -56.21 11.55 -2.83
N ASN A 1018 -56.49 12.78 -2.39
CA ASN A 1018 -56.05 13.17 -1.04
C ASN A 1018 -56.73 12.30 0.02
N TYR A 1019 -56.02 12.01 1.10
CA TYR A 1019 -56.54 11.25 2.22
C TYR A 1019 -57.86 11.85 2.72
N GLY A 1020 -58.90 11.02 2.84
CA GLY A 1020 -60.24 11.44 3.25
C GLY A 1020 -61.05 12.23 2.22
N LYS A 1021 -60.56 12.43 0.99
CA LYS A 1021 -61.25 13.16 -0.09
C LYS A 1021 -61.48 12.27 -1.32
N ASN A 1022 -62.30 12.76 -2.25
CA ASN A 1022 -62.60 12.08 -3.52
C ASN A 1022 -61.81 12.65 -4.73
N SER A 1023 -61.01 13.70 -4.50
CA SER A 1023 -60.27 14.45 -5.51
C SER A 1023 -58.84 14.75 -5.04
N ILE A 1024 -57.98 15.16 -5.98
CA ILE A 1024 -56.65 15.68 -5.71
C ILE A 1024 -56.70 17.22 -5.62
N GLY A 1025 -55.99 17.78 -4.64
CA GLY A 1025 -55.80 19.20 -4.43
C GLY A 1025 -54.69 19.77 -5.32
N SER A 1026 -54.71 21.09 -5.52
CA SER A 1026 -53.90 21.75 -6.55
C SER A 1026 -52.39 21.78 -6.28
N ALA A 1027 -51.93 21.47 -5.06
CA ALA A 1027 -50.50 21.39 -4.75
C ALA A 1027 -49.82 20.17 -5.40
N TRP A 1028 -50.58 19.09 -5.65
CA TRP A 1028 -50.16 17.93 -6.41
C TRP A 1028 -50.46 18.13 -7.90
N ARG A 1029 -49.42 18.12 -8.74
CA ARG A 1029 -49.56 18.38 -10.18
C ARG A 1029 -48.58 17.56 -11.00
N VAL A 1030 -48.85 17.49 -12.30
CA VAL A 1030 -47.92 16.89 -13.26
C VAL A 1030 -46.98 17.97 -13.78
N GLU A 1031 -45.68 17.75 -13.65
CA GLU A 1031 -44.63 18.65 -14.11
C GLU A 1031 -43.50 17.81 -14.74
N ASN A 1032 -43.21 18.03 -16.02
CA ASN A 1032 -42.17 17.31 -16.78
C ASN A 1032 -42.25 15.77 -16.67
N GLY A 1033 -43.47 15.21 -16.71
CA GLY A 1033 -43.66 13.75 -16.61
C GLY A 1033 -43.55 13.19 -15.19
N ALA A 1034 -43.40 14.03 -14.16
CA ALA A 1034 -43.39 13.64 -12.76
C ALA A 1034 -44.65 14.11 -12.01
N LEU A 1035 -45.05 13.38 -10.98
CA LEU A 1035 -46.03 13.78 -9.99
C LEU A 1035 -45.32 14.62 -8.93
N VAL A 1036 -45.56 15.94 -8.92
CA VAL A 1036 -44.85 16.91 -8.07
C VAL A 1036 -45.81 17.49 -7.04
N LEU A 1037 -45.35 17.49 -5.79
CA LEU A 1037 -45.93 18.26 -4.69
C LEU A 1037 -45.12 19.54 -4.50
N ASP A 1038 -45.78 20.70 -4.62
CA ASP A 1038 -45.16 22.01 -4.41
C ASP A 1038 -46.23 23.10 -4.32
N GLY A 1039 -45.99 24.16 -3.54
CA GLY A 1039 -46.95 25.24 -3.35
C GLY A 1039 -46.60 26.15 -2.18
N ARG A 1040 -47.61 26.85 -1.64
CA ARG A 1040 -47.45 27.65 -0.43
C ARG A 1040 -47.69 26.77 0.80
N VAL A 1041 -46.74 26.76 1.75
CA VAL A 1041 -46.92 26.04 3.01
C VAL A 1041 -47.90 26.79 3.93
N VAL A 1042 -48.85 26.06 4.51
CA VAL A 1042 -49.78 26.52 5.55
C VAL A 1042 -49.69 25.54 6.71
N ASP A 1043 -49.26 26.05 7.87
CA ASP A 1043 -48.85 25.24 9.02
C ASP A 1043 -47.63 24.37 8.68
N TRP A 1044 -47.81 23.07 8.44
CA TRP A 1044 -46.75 22.12 8.09
C TRP A 1044 -47.01 21.37 6.77
N GLN A 1045 -48.12 21.63 6.06
CA GLN A 1045 -48.46 21.05 4.74
C GLN A 1045 -48.64 22.13 3.68
N PHE A 1046 -48.71 21.78 2.40
CA PHE A 1046 -49.06 22.74 1.36
C PHE A 1046 -50.55 23.12 1.37
N GLU A 1047 -50.86 24.38 1.04
CA GLU A 1047 -52.22 24.88 0.84
C GLU A 1047 -52.89 24.12 -0.30
N ASN A 1048 -54.04 23.49 -0.04
CA ASN A 1048 -54.68 22.52 -0.96
C ASN A 1048 -53.77 21.34 -1.36
N GLY A 1049 -52.80 20.99 -0.52
CA GLY A 1049 -52.07 19.73 -0.52
C GLY A 1049 -52.76 18.71 0.37
N SER A 1050 -52.03 18.19 1.36
CA SER A 1050 -52.27 16.97 2.15
C SER A 1050 -51.78 15.70 1.47
N ASP A 1051 -51.56 14.65 2.26
CA ASP A 1051 -51.15 13.33 1.80
C ASP A 1051 -52.12 12.78 0.76
N ILE A 1052 -51.59 12.01 -0.18
CA ILE A 1052 -52.38 11.31 -1.20
C ILE A 1052 -52.30 9.81 -0.99
N VAL A 1053 -53.38 9.12 -1.31
CA VAL A 1053 -53.48 7.66 -1.26
C VAL A 1053 -54.04 7.12 -2.57
N THR A 1054 -53.71 5.86 -2.88
CA THR A 1054 -54.29 5.14 -4.01
C THR A 1054 -55.81 5.08 -3.89
N ARG A 1055 -56.52 4.83 -4.99
CA ARG A 1055 -57.97 4.55 -4.94
C ARG A 1055 -58.32 3.15 -4.47
N GLU A 1056 -57.39 2.22 -4.64
CA GLU A 1056 -57.55 0.80 -4.34
C GLU A 1056 -56.68 0.39 -3.16
N ASP A 1057 -57.07 -0.71 -2.53
CA ASP A 1057 -56.34 -1.35 -1.45
C ASP A 1057 -55.46 -2.48 -2.01
N TYR A 1058 -54.33 -2.72 -1.35
CA TYR A 1058 -53.34 -3.73 -1.67
C TYR A 1058 -53.05 -4.58 -0.42
N SER A 1059 -53.01 -5.91 -0.57
CA SER A 1059 -52.50 -6.85 0.44
C SER A 1059 -51.05 -7.15 0.15
N ASP A 1060 -50.73 -8.24 -0.56
CA ASP A 1060 -49.35 -8.54 -0.93
C ASP A 1060 -49.05 -7.92 -2.30
N PHE A 1061 -47.97 -7.16 -2.34
CA PHE A 1061 -47.61 -6.34 -3.50
C PHE A 1061 -46.12 -6.10 -3.58
N GLU A 1062 -45.70 -5.69 -4.77
CA GLU A 1062 -44.43 -5.03 -5.00
C GLU A 1062 -44.70 -3.65 -5.57
N LEU A 1063 -43.99 -2.64 -5.05
CA LEU A 1063 -44.08 -1.25 -5.46
C LEU A 1063 -42.70 -0.82 -5.93
N SER A 1064 -42.61 -0.29 -7.14
CA SER A 1064 -41.42 0.38 -7.66
C SER A 1064 -41.76 1.83 -7.94
N LEU A 1065 -40.91 2.77 -7.53
CA LEU A 1065 -41.05 4.19 -7.88
C LEU A 1065 -39.70 4.90 -7.82
N GLU A 1066 -39.63 6.10 -8.37
CA GLU A 1066 -38.51 7.02 -8.16
C GLU A 1066 -38.98 8.29 -7.47
N TRP A 1067 -38.14 8.85 -6.60
CA TRP A 1067 -38.39 10.12 -5.91
C TRP A 1067 -37.23 11.10 -6.03
N LYS A 1068 -37.53 12.39 -5.93
CA LYS A 1068 -36.56 13.49 -5.89
C LYS A 1068 -37.07 14.60 -4.96
N ILE A 1069 -36.22 15.07 -4.06
CA ILE A 1069 -36.56 16.11 -3.07
C ILE A 1069 -35.76 17.40 -3.26
N SER A 1070 -36.26 18.50 -2.68
CA SER A 1070 -35.51 19.73 -2.44
C SER A 1070 -34.58 19.61 -1.22
N ALA A 1071 -33.62 20.54 -1.10
CA ALA A 1071 -32.76 20.63 0.08
C ALA A 1071 -33.60 20.82 1.36
N GLY A 1072 -33.25 20.08 2.42
CA GLY A 1072 -33.99 20.00 3.67
C GLY A 1072 -35.38 19.37 3.52
N GLY A 1073 -35.65 18.64 2.45
CA GLY A 1073 -36.97 18.08 2.16
C GLY A 1073 -37.34 16.88 3.03
N ASN A 1074 -38.62 16.75 3.37
CA ASN A 1074 -39.24 15.64 4.10
C ASN A 1074 -40.50 15.16 3.36
N SER A 1075 -40.64 13.85 3.19
CA SER A 1075 -41.80 13.15 2.64
C SER A 1075 -41.75 11.66 3.07
N GLY A 1076 -42.63 10.83 2.54
CA GLY A 1076 -42.69 9.42 2.91
C GLY A 1076 -43.63 8.61 2.04
N ILE A 1077 -43.43 7.30 2.05
CA ILE A 1077 -44.24 6.31 1.34
C ILE A 1077 -44.97 5.46 2.38
N PHE A 1078 -46.28 5.57 2.42
CA PHE A 1078 -47.13 4.78 3.30
C PHE A 1078 -47.67 3.53 2.61
N PHE A 1079 -47.94 2.47 3.37
CA PHE A 1079 -48.72 1.31 2.93
C PHE A 1079 -49.60 0.79 4.07
N ASN A 1080 -50.55 -0.10 3.78
CA ASN A 1080 -51.58 -0.56 4.73
C ASN A 1080 -52.43 0.57 5.35
N VAL A 1081 -52.57 1.71 4.65
CA VAL A 1081 -53.35 2.85 5.15
C VAL A 1081 -54.85 2.54 5.14
N VAL A 1082 -55.53 2.79 6.26
CA VAL A 1082 -56.99 2.64 6.39
C VAL A 1082 -57.67 4.00 6.27
N VAL A 1083 -58.58 4.14 5.31
CA VAL A 1083 -59.33 5.39 5.11
C VAL A 1083 -60.64 5.37 5.89
N ASP A 1084 -60.58 5.71 7.19
CA ASP A 1084 -61.74 5.94 8.05
C ASP A 1084 -61.61 7.29 8.76
N THR A 1085 -62.04 8.36 8.09
CA THR A 1085 -61.92 9.74 8.60
C THR A 1085 -62.79 10.02 9.82
N SER A 1086 -63.64 9.07 10.25
CA SER A 1086 -64.36 9.19 11.52
C SER A 1086 -63.49 8.81 12.72
N ARG A 1087 -62.39 8.09 12.47
CA ARG A 1087 -61.47 7.57 13.49
C ARG A 1087 -60.05 8.09 13.34
N TYR A 1088 -59.58 8.28 12.11
CA TYR A 1088 -58.18 8.60 11.80
C TYR A 1088 -58.11 9.87 10.96
N THR A 1089 -57.40 10.86 11.44
CA THR A 1089 -57.23 12.17 10.78
C THR A 1089 -56.19 12.11 9.68
N TYR A 1090 -55.18 11.24 9.81
CA TYR A 1090 -54.03 11.16 8.92
C TYR A 1090 -53.62 9.72 8.56
N PRO A 1091 -52.92 9.50 7.42
CA PRO A 1091 -52.50 8.17 6.98
C PRO A 1091 -51.58 7.42 7.96
N TRP A 1092 -50.61 8.12 8.56
CA TRP A 1092 -49.62 7.56 9.48
C TRP A 1092 -50.21 7.06 10.80
N GLU A 1093 -51.49 7.34 11.09
CA GLU A 1093 -52.18 6.74 12.25
C GLU A 1093 -52.49 5.25 12.04
N THR A 1094 -52.33 4.74 10.81
CA THR A 1094 -52.66 3.36 10.44
C THR A 1094 -51.56 2.68 9.63
N GLY A 1095 -51.01 3.36 8.62
CA GLY A 1095 -50.02 2.79 7.72
C GLY A 1095 -48.59 3.00 8.20
N PRO A 1096 -47.72 1.96 8.16
CA PRO A 1096 -46.28 2.11 8.27
C PRO A 1096 -45.70 2.95 7.13
N GLU A 1097 -44.50 3.50 7.34
CA GLU A 1097 -43.87 4.48 6.46
C GLU A 1097 -42.42 4.11 6.13
N MET A 1098 -42.10 4.07 4.84
CA MET A 1098 -40.72 4.24 4.36
C MET A 1098 -40.43 5.73 4.23
N GLN A 1099 -39.46 6.21 5.00
CA GLN A 1099 -39.13 7.63 5.11
C GLN A 1099 -38.38 8.14 3.85
N ILE A 1100 -38.62 9.40 3.45
CA ILE A 1100 -37.90 10.12 2.39
C ILE A 1100 -37.44 11.47 2.95
N LEU A 1101 -36.13 11.66 3.10
CA LEU A 1101 -35.58 12.80 3.81
C LEU A 1101 -34.28 13.30 3.17
N ASP A 1102 -34.03 14.61 3.26
CA ASP A 1102 -32.66 15.13 3.17
C ASP A 1102 -31.94 14.82 4.48
N ASP A 1103 -31.36 13.63 4.55
CA ASP A 1103 -30.68 13.09 5.74
C ASP A 1103 -29.57 14.02 6.25
N ALA A 1104 -28.99 14.84 5.36
CA ALA A 1104 -27.89 15.73 5.68
C ALA A 1104 -28.37 17.03 6.35
N ARG A 1105 -29.48 17.60 5.88
CA ARG A 1105 -29.90 18.97 6.28
C ARG A 1105 -31.13 18.99 7.17
N HIS A 1106 -32.02 18.01 7.08
CA HIS A 1106 -33.24 17.98 7.89
C HIS A 1106 -32.92 17.53 9.32
N SER A 1107 -33.55 18.16 10.32
CA SER A 1107 -33.30 17.86 11.74
C SER A 1107 -33.55 16.40 12.12
N ASP A 1108 -34.54 15.77 11.48
CA ASP A 1108 -34.91 14.38 11.74
C ASP A 1108 -33.84 13.39 11.26
N GLY A 1109 -32.99 13.77 10.30
CA GLY A 1109 -31.90 12.90 9.81
C GLY A 1109 -30.86 12.57 10.90
N ARG A 1110 -30.89 13.31 12.02
CA ARG A 1110 -30.09 13.05 13.22
C ARG A 1110 -30.55 11.79 13.96
N ILE A 1111 -31.81 11.40 13.82
CA ILE A 1111 -32.36 10.20 14.42
C ILE A 1111 -32.18 9.06 13.43
N VAL A 1112 -31.39 8.05 13.83
CA VAL A 1112 -30.93 6.98 12.92
C VAL A 1112 -32.07 6.19 12.29
N SER A 1113 -33.25 6.14 12.93
CA SER A 1113 -34.45 5.47 12.42
C SER A 1113 -35.43 6.39 11.67
N HIS A 1114 -35.03 7.62 11.37
CA HIS A 1114 -35.83 8.63 10.65
C HIS A 1114 -35.19 9.04 9.33
N ARG A 1115 -34.21 8.29 8.82
CA ARG A 1115 -33.52 8.57 7.57
C ARG A 1115 -34.22 7.93 6.39
N SER A 1116 -33.86 8.40 5.20
CA SER A 1116 -34.36 7.84 3.95
C SER A 1116 -34.16 6.32 3.88
N GLY A 1117 -35.26 5.60 3.64
CA GLY A 1117 -35.27 4.15 3.53
C GLY A 1117 -35.57 3.37 4.81
N ASP A 1118 -35.50 4.02 5.97
CA ASP A 1118 -35.87 3.41 7.26
C ASP A 1118 -37.36 3.05 7.30
N LEU A 1119 -37.70 2.13 8.22
CA LEU A 1119 -39.06 2.08 8.74
C LEU A 1119 -39.19 3.14 9.84
N TYR A 1120 -39.86 4.24 9.52
CA TYR A 1120 -39.87 5.45 10.33
C TYR A 1120 -40.14 5.17 11.81
N ASP A 1121 -39.19 5.57 12.67
CA ASP A 1121 -39.23 5.44 14.15
C ASP A 1121 -39.22 4.00 14.70
N MET A 1122 -39.05 2.97 13.87
CA MET A 1122 -39.12 1.57 14.32
C MET A 1122 -37.86 0.77 13.98
N VAL A 1123 -37.38 0.82 12.73
CA VAL A 1123 -36.20 0.06 12.28
C VAL A 1123 -35.31 0.98 11.47
N ALA A 1124 -34.11 1.20 11.99
CA ALA A 1124 -33.06 1.91 11.28
C ALA A 1124 -32.42 1.00 10.24
N SER A 1125 -32.17 1.56 9.05
CA SER A 1125 -31.37 0.95 8.02
C SER A 1125 -29.88 0.98 8.39
N PRO A 1126 -29.06 0.09 7.80
CA PRO A 1126 -27.64 0.05 8.10
C PRO A 1126 -26.90 1.27 7.57
N GLY A 1127 -27.48 2.11 6.68
CA GLY A 1127 -26.86 3.30 6.10
C GLY A 1127 -27.78 4.13 5.19
N THR A 1128 -27.24 5.11 4.46
CA THR A 1128 -28.04 6.02 3.60
C THR A 1128 -27.45 6.11 2.19
N PRO A 1129 -27.81 5.19 1.28
CA PRO A 1129 -27.34 5.21 -0.11
C PRO A 1129 -28.11 6.23 -0.97
N THR A 1130 -28.55 7.35 -0.38
CA THR A 1130 -29.30 8.38 -1.09
C THR A 1130 -28.40 9.08 -2.11
N ARG A 1131 -28.93 9.30 -3.31
CA ARG A 1131 -28.31 10.20 -4.28
C ARG A 1131 -28.46 11.65 -3.80
N PRO A 1132 -27.54 12.56 -4.18
CA PRO A 1132 -27.59 13.96 -3.79
C PRO A 1132 -28.96 14.61 -4.04
N VAL A 1133 -29.28 15.62 -3.24
CA VAL A 1133 -30.48 16.45 -3.42
C VAL A 1133 -30.57 16.96 -4.86
N GLY A 1134 -31.75 16.80 -5.48
CA GLY A 1134 -31.97 17.15 -6.88
C GLY A 1134 -31.76 16.00 -7.86
N GLU A 1135 -31.25 14.86 -7.42
CA GLU A 1135 -31.18 13.63 -8.19
C GLU A 1135 -32.36 12.67 -7.89
N TRP A 1136 -32.60 11.74 -8.81
CA TRP A 1136 -33.65 10.73 -8.69
C TRP A 1136 -33.14 9.51 -7.93
N ASN A 1137 -33.83 9.14 -6.86
CA ASN A 1137 -33.61 7.94 -6.08
C ASN A 1137 -34.66 6.88 -6.44
N GLN A 1138 -34.26 5.63 -6.58
CA GLN A 1138 -35.15 4.50 -6.88
C GLN A 1138 -35.55 3.78 -5.59
N VAL A 1139 -36.83 3.46 -5.45
CA VAL A 1139 -37.38 2.67 -4.36
C VAL A 1139 -38.02 1.41 -4.90
N TYR A 1140 -37.80 0.31 -4.20
CA TYR A 1140 -38.58 -0.91 -4.35
C TYR A 1140 -39.06 -1.40 -2.98
N ILE A 1141 -40.36 -1.60 -2.81
CA ILE A 1141 -40.96 -2.14 -1.58
C ILE A 1141 -41.62 -3.45 -1.95
N ARG A 1142 -41.20 -4.54 -1.30
CA ARG A 1142 -41.83 -5.86 -1.45
C ARG A 1142 -42.53 -6.22 -0.15
N LYS A 1143 -43.84 -6.47 -0.24
CA LYS A 1143 -44.64 -7.03 0.84
C LYS A 1143 -45.23 -8.35 0.37
N ALA A 1144 -44.73 -9.45 0.92
CA ALA A 1144 -45.17 -10.79 0.56
C ALA A 1144 -45.08 -11.72 1.77
N ASP A 1145 -46.05 -12.63 1.91
CA ASP A 1145 -46.01 -13.71 2.90
C ASP A 1145 -45.82 -13.23 4.35
N GLY A 1146 -46.34 -12.03 4.67
CA GLY A 1146 -46.22 -11.43 6.00
C GLY A 1146 -44.86 -10.79 6.31
N ASN A 1147 -44.02 -10.57 5.30
CA ASN A 1147 -42.75 -9.85 5.42
C ASN A 1147 -42.74 -8.59 4.55
N VAL A 1148 -42.01 -7.56 4.98
CA VAL A 1148 -41.80 -6.32 4.20
C VAL A 1148 -40.31 -6.04 4.07
N GLU A 1149 -39.90 -5.70 2.86
CA GLU A 1149 -38.55 -5.26 2.51
C GLU A 1149 -38.61 -3.84 1.94
N HIS A 1150 -37.75 -2.95 2.44
CA HIS A 1150 -37.51 -1.63 1.83
C HIS A 1150 -36.19 -1.65 1.08
N TRP A 1151 -36.20 -1.26 -0.18
CA TRP A 1151 -35.00 -1.15 -1.00
C TRP A 1151 -34.86 0.30 -1.51
N LEU A 1152 -33.64 0.85 -1.41
CA LEU A 1152 -33.31 2.19 -1.88
C LEU A 1152 -32.04 2.15 -2.72
N ASN A 1153 -32.15 2.60 -3.97
CA ASN A 1153 -31.08 2.57 -4.98
C ASN A 1153 -30.42 1.19 -5.07
N GLY A 1154 -31.24 0.12 -5.01
CA GLY A 1154 -30.82 -1.28 -5.08
C GLY A 1154 -30.21 -1.86 -3.79
N ASN A 1155 -30.11 -1.09 -2.71
CA ASN A 1155 -29.68 -1.58 -1.40
C ASN A 1155 -30.89 -1.97 -0.54
N LEU A 1156 -30.84 -3.15 0.09
CA LEU A 1156 -31.81 -3.54 1.12
C LEU A 1156 -31.59 -2.69 2.36
N MET A 1157 -32.59 -1.89 2.71
CA MET A 1157 -32.53 -0.93 3.82
C MET A 1157 -32.99 -1.58 5.11
N VAL A 1158 -34.19 -2.16 5.11
CA VAL A 1158 -34.76 -2.86 6.25
C VAL A 1158 -35.62 -4.03 5.79
N GLU A 1159 -35.67 -5.07 6.61
CA GLU A 1159 -36.53 -6.24 6.45
C GLU A 1159 -37.22 -6.51 7.78
N TYR A 1160 -38.55 -6.69 7.78
CA TYR A 1160 -39.30 -6.92 9.02
C TYR A 1160 -40.65 -7.63 8.79
N PRO A 1161 -41.12 -8.40 9.79
CA PRO A 1161 -42.40 -9.08 9.72
C PRO A 1161 -43.57 -8.11 9.94
N VAL A 1162 -44.73 -8.42 9.35
CA VAL A 1162 -46.00 -7.69 9.52
C VAL A 1162 -47.13 -8.67 9.85
N GLY A 1163 -47.90 -8.35 10.89
CA GLY A 1163 -49.10 -9.10 11.31
C GLY A 1163 -48.90 -10.21 12.33
N ASP A 1164 -47.65 -10.61 12.61
CA ASP A 1164 -47.29 -11.62 13.60
C ASP A 1164 -47.07 -11.04 15.01
N SER A 1165 -46.51 -11.82 15.95
CA SER A 1165 -46.15 -11.32 17.28
C SER A 1165 -44.93 -10.39 17.27
N ASN A 1166 -43.95 -10.64 16.40
CA ASN A 1166 -42.74 -9.81 16.31
C ASN A 1166 -43.10 -8.39 15.84
N TRP A 1167 -44.04 -8.26 14.90
CA TRP A 1167 -44.59 -6.98 14.47
C TRP A 1167 -45.24 -6.20 15.62
N ARG A 1168 -46.05 -6.87 16.44
CA ARG A 1168 -46.69 -6.25 17.61
C ARG A 1168 -45.68 -5.80 18.65
N ASP A 1169 -44.63 -6.59 18.87
CA ASP A 1169 -43.54 -6.24 19.78
C ASP A 1169 -42.74 -5.04 19.27
N LEU A 1170 -42.52 -4.94 17.96
CA LEU A 1170 -41.86 -3.80 17.32
C LEU A 1170 -42.70 -2.52 17.52
N ILE A 1171 -44.01 -2.58 17.29
CA ILE A 1171 -44.92 -1.45 17.56
C ILE A 1171 -44.89 -1.05 19.03
N ALA A 1172 -44.97 -2.01 19.95
CA ALA A 1172 -44.98 -1.75 21.38
C ALA A 1172 -43.70 -1.06 21.90
N ARG A 1173 -42.59 -1.15 21.15
CA ARG A 1173 -41.31 -0.48 21.46
C ARG A 1173 -41.12 0.86 20.76
N SER A 1174 -42.02 1.24 19.86
CA SER A 1174 -41.97 2.49 19.08
C SER A 1174 -42.82 3.60 19.70
N LYS A 1175 -42.77 4.83 19.16
CA LYS A 1175 -43.69 5.90 19.58
C LYS A 1175 -45.16 5.61 19.27
N PHE A 1176 -45.43 4.63 18.42
CA PHE A 1176 -46.78 4.25 17.98
C PHE A 1176 -47.49 3.29 18.94
N ALA A 1177 -46.86 2.86 20.04
CA ALA A 1177 -47.42 1.89 20.99
C ALA A 1177 -48.82 2.26 21.55
N SER A 1178 -49.18 3.54 21.55
CA SER A 1178 -50.48 4.06 22.02
C SER A 1178 -51.48 4.36 20.91
N MET A 1179 -51.12 4.15 19.64
CA MET A 1179 -51.98 4.38 18.48
C MET A 1179 -52.66 3.07 18.08
N ASP A 1180 -53.87 2.82 18.59
CA ASP A 1180 -54.62 1.58 18.38
C ASP A 1180 -54.86 1.20 16.89
N GLY A 1181 -54.75 2.16 15.97
CA GLY A 1181 -54.88 1.93 14.52
C GLY A 1181 -53.58 1.55 13.81
N PHE A 1182 -52.42 1.86 14.38
CA PHE A 1182 -51.13 1.76 13.70
C PHE A 1182 -50.73 0.30 13.48
N GLY A 1183 -50.47 -0.08 12.23
CA GLY A 1183 -50.04 -1.44 11.88
C GLY A 1183 -51.06 -2.54 12.22
N ALA A 1184 -52.32 -2.18 12.48
CA ALA A 1184 -53.37 -3.11 12.90
C ALA A 1184 -53.90 -3.99 11.75
N THR A 1185 -53.62 -3.62 10.50
CA THR A 1185 -54.04 -4.35 9.29
C THR A 1185 -52.84 -4.68 8.41
N THR A 1186 -52.96 -5.74 7.62
CA THR A 1186 -51.94 -6.19 6.67
C THR A 1186 -52.32 -5.88 5.22
N SER A 1187 -53.34 -5.05 5.02
CA SER A 1187 -53.86 -4.64 3.71
C SER A 1187 -54.45 -3.24 3.80
N GLY A 1188 -54.22 -2.40 2.80
CA GLY A 1188 -54.76 -1.04 2.76
C GLY A 1188 -54.20 -0.25 1.60
N ARG A 1189 -54.31 1.08 1.67
CA ARG A 1189 -53.87 1.96 0.58
C ARG A 1189 -52.37 2.20 0.63
N ILE A 1190 -51.79 2.48 -0.53
CA ILE A 1190 -50.45 3.05 -0.66
C ILE A 1190 -50.59 4.57 -0.65
N GLY A 1191 -49.70 5.28 0.06
CA GLY A 1191 -49.77 6.73 0.21
C GLY A 1191 -48.43 7.45 -0.02
N LEU A 1192 -48.50 8.74 -0.37
CA LEU A 1192 -47.35 9.64 -0.50
C LEU A 1192 -47.59 10.89 0.36
N GLN A 1193 -46.60 11.26 1.16
CA GLN A 1193 -46.75 12.27 2.21
C GLN A 1193 -46.55 13.71 1.71
N ASP A 1194 -47.37 14.63 2.22
CA ASP A 1194 -47.13 16.06 2.20
C ASP A 1194 -46.65 16.52 3.59
N HIS A 1195 -45.37 16.88 3.68
CA HIS A 1195 -44.75 17.46 4.86
C HIS A 1195 -44.17 18.86 4.58
N GLY A 1196 -44.80 19.60 3.65
CA GLY A 1196 -44.47 21.00 3.38
C GLY A 1196 -43.20 21.24 2.58
N ASN A 1197 -42.58 20.20 2.00
CA ASN A 1197 -41.39 20.31 1.16
C ASN A 1197 -41.64 19.80 -0.27
N ARG A 1198 -40.93 20.38 -1.23
CA ARG A 1198 -41.07 19.98 -2.64
C ARG A 1198 -40.51 18.59 -2.86
N VAL A 1199 -41.35 17.69 -3.36
CA VAL A 1199 -41.00 16.32 -3.74
C VAL A 1199 -41.60 15.98 -5.10
N ALA A 1200 -40.89 15.20 -5.89
CA ALA A 1200 -41.33 14.70 -7.20
C ALA A 1200 -41.23 13.18 -7.23
N PHE A 1201 -42.24 12.53 -7.82
CA PHE A 1201 -42.29 11.08 -8.02
C PHE A 1201 -42.48 10.73 -9.49
N ARG A 1202 -41.89 9.64 -9.95
CA ARG A 1202 -42.13 9.08 -11.30
C ARG A 1202 -41.96 7.56 -11.31
N ASN A 1203 -42.25 6.93 -12.44
CA ASN A 1203 -42.09 5.47 -12.60
C ASN A 1203 -42.83 4.67 -11.53
N ILE A 1204 -43.99 5.17 -11.07
CA ILE A 1204 -44.75 4.55 -9.98
C ILE A 1204 -45.51 3.35 -10.53
N LYS A 1205 -45.05 2.15 -10.20
CA LYS A 1205 -45.54 0.86 -10.69
C LYS A 1205 -45.87 -0.04 -9.51
N VAL A 1206 -46.93 -0.82 -9.60
CA VAL A 1206 -47.28 -1.81 -8.58
C VAL A 1206 -47.61 -3.15 -9.22
N ARG A 1207 -47.22 -4.24 -8.58
CA ARG A 1207 -47.57 -5.62 -8.95
C ARG A 1207 -48.27 -6.26 -7.76
N ARG A 1208 -49.46 -6.81 -7.96
CA ARG A 1208 -50.19 -7.59 -6.93
C ARG A 1208 -49.61 -9.00 -6.89
N LEU A 1209 -49.35 -9.52 -5.69
CA LEU A 1209 -48.77 -10.85 -5.48
C LEU A 1209 -49.79 -11.89 -5.00
N ASP A 1210 -51.01 -11.48 -4.68
CA ASP A 1210 -52.05 -12.40 -4.23
C ASP A 1210 -52.37 -13.43 -5.34
N ALA A 1211 -52.42 -14.72 -4.97
CA ALA A 1211 -52.78 -15.81 -5.90
C ALA A 1211 -54.21 -15.64 -6.43
N GLU A 1212 -54.41 -15.79 -7.74
CA GLU A 1212 -55.75 -16.03 -8.32
C GLU A 1212 -56.42 -17.28 -7.75
#